data_AF-A0A2G2W935-F1
#
_entry.id   AF-A0A2G2W935-F1
#
_cell.length_a   1.000
_cell.length_b   1.000
_cell.length_c   1.000
_cell.angle_alpha   90.00
_cell.angle_beta   90.00
_cell.angle_gamma   90.00
#
_symmetry.space_group_name_H-M   'P 1'
#
loop_
_entity.id
_entity.type
_entity.pdbx_description
1 polymer ?
#
loop_
_entity_poly.entity_id
_entity_poly.type
_entity_poly.pdbx_seq_one_letter_code
_entity_poly.pdbx_strand_id
1 'polypeptide(L)'
;MADIVLAPLLQVLFEKLANPIVQKFAECWEFEDRINKVKEVLPLVQAILEDAEEQQTVDKAVKIWVSKIKDAAYKAEDLLEEFVHKSQLRTYAVNITKMRNVLDTLQKAAIEGLKLNLKERKTGDRLSKRRETGSFVMSSEVFGRGEERRKIVEQLLTSSASEGGSIPPVVSIVGVPGIGKTTLAQLACNDDESKLWNILHRKRYLLVLDDVWSDDQEDWDMIMPLLSAGFDGSKILITSRRPKIAFMMGSTNLIHSMKRLTEEDTWALFKRYAFHNVKESDCQNLLSIGKEISKKCVGVPLEAKIIGSMMRFKKEEKEWLHVKNSSIWNLGCFKKAIAPVLLLSFLHLPSNIKHCFSFCSTFPKSYEIKKENLINMWIAHGLVFADEEGKQLEDIAAEYFDELLWMSFFEKVNESCDGYLITYKMYDLFYSLARHLTTTETIILSSINERYDLSNIRHASLLSDYRSSMIPTSLCQAKYLRTLLVFSVGEMNEVPSNIFSNFIHLRVLDLSGCNINLPKSINELRSLKYLDLSNTDFQELPSSISSFRSLMTLNLSGCRNLQTLPDLSRVTSLRHLIIDGCEALTQMPWPIGQLVHLQTLPIFIVRLPRGNKIHGRGNLSALRKKRAWKSSISDLQFLNLQGQLKIKNLECVTDAEEAEAAKLKNKEHLESLGLCWGSDGADLIMNPALTGLKQRKFQIQGSSQEPQTGAAFCDQIIAGEVLANLQPHENLKNLFIVGYPGLSFPHWMLPRVTKVVLINCRGCLHVPSLGHLPSLRILHMEGIHTVTCISQEFYGDNNTVLFPSLYELLLKDFPLLEEWSALDGREMFPKLHKLTLGKCPSLISVPLIPTIQELKLQGCNPAILQCFKELTLISTLVIEELTRY
;
A
#
# COMPACT_ATOMS: atom_id res chain seq x y z
N MET A 1 -6.15 -1.30 -31.26
CA MET A 1 -5.34 -1.11 -30.05
C MET A 1 -6.18 -1.06 -28.79
N ALA A 2 -7.44 -0.64 -28.79
CA ALA A 2 -8.30 -0.74 -27.61
C ALA A 2 -8.62 -2.20 -27.18
N ASP A 3 -8.22 -3.20 -27.98
CA ASP A 3 -8.62 -4.61 -27.81
C ASP A 3 -7.43 -5.54 -27.54
N ILE A 4 -6.31 -5.02 -27.01
CA ILE A 4 -5.08 -5.82 -26.74
C ILE A 4 -5.19 -6.71 -25.49
N VAL A 5 -6.34 -6.73 -24.81
CA VAL A 5 -6.51 -7.44 -23.53
C VAL A 5 -7.70 -8.39 -23.62
N LEU A 6 -7.50 -9.49 -24.35
CA LEU A 6 -8.55 -10.48 -24.62
C LEU A 6 -8.29 -11.83 -23.93
N ALA A 7 -7.03 -12.20 -23.67
CA ALA A 7 -6.68 -13.54 -23.15
C ALA A 7 -7.27 -13.82 -21.76
N PRO A 8 -7.04 -12.98 -20.75
CA PRO A 8 -7.69 -13.15 -19.45
C PRO A 8 -9.22 -13.04 -19.46
N LEU A 9 -9.81 -12.23 -20.35
CA LEU A 9 -11.27 -12.21 -20.50
C LEU A 9 -11.80 -13.58 -20.94
N LEU A 10 -11.12 -14.22 -21.90
CA LEU A 10 -11.47 -15.57 -22.34
C LEU A 10 -11.20 -16.61 -21.25
N GLN A 11 -10.15 -16.43 -20.44
CA GLN A 11 -9.86 -17.29 -19.28
C GLN A 11 -10.96 -17.20 -18.21
N VAL A 12 -11.36 -15.98 -17.82
CA VAL A 12 -12.48 -15.75 -16.89
C VAL A 12 -13.77 -16.36 -17.43
N LEU A 13 -14.02 -16.21 -18.73
CA LEU A 13 -15.18 -16.81 -19.36
C LEU A 13 -15.12 -18.33 -19.32
N PHE A 14 -13.95 -18.93 -19.59
CA PHE A 14 -13.73 -20.37 -19.53
C PHE A 14 -14.01 -20.92 -18.13
N GLU A 15 -13.49 -20.29 -17.09
CA GLU A 15 -13.74 -20.66 -15.69
C GLU A 15 -15.22 -20.53 -15.31
N LYS A 16 -15.89 -19.45 -15.72
CA LYS A 16 -17.32 -19.27 -15.50
C LYS A 16 -18.15 -20.34 -16.21
N LEU A 17 -17.78 -20.72 -17.43
CA LEU A 17 -18.43 -21.81 -18.16
C LEU A 17 -18.15 -23.17 -17.54
N ALA A 18 -16.99 -23.36 -16.89
CA ALA A 18 -16.64 -24.58 -16.17
C ALA A 18 -17.31 -24.70 -14.79
N ASN A 19 -17.92 -23.62 -14.28
CA ASN A 19 -18.56 -23.60 -12.96
C ASN A 19 -19.65 -24.70 -12.84
N PRO A 20 -19.64 -25.54 -11.78
CA PRO A 20 -20.60 -26.63 -11.61
C PRO A 20 -22.07 -26.18 -11.57
N ILE A 21 -22.32 -24.97 -11.06
CA ILE A 21 -23.66 -24.38 -11.04
C ILE A 21 -24.11 -24.12 -12.49
N VAL A 22 -23.25 -23.49 -13.28
CA VAL A 22 -23.51 -23.19 -14.70
C VAL A 22 -23.72 -24.48 -15.50
N GLN A 23 -22.94 -25.53 -15.23
CA GLN A 23 -23.08 -26.85 -15.87
C GLN A 23 -24.45 -27.48 -15.59
N LYS A 24 -24.82 -27.62 -14.30
CA LYS A 24 -26.13 -28.15 -13.90
C LYS A 24 -27.29 -27.36 -14.49
N PHE A 25 -27.15 -26.04 -14.61
CA PHE A 25 -28.15 -25.21 -15.27
C PHE A 25 -28.20 -25.45 -16.78
N ALA A 26 -27.07 -25.61 -17.45
CA ALA A 26 -27.03 -25.85 -18.89
C ALA A 26 -27.72 -27.17 -19.28
N GLU A 27 -27.58 -28.20 -18.43
CA GLU A 27 -28.30 -29.47 -18.52
C GLU A 27 -29.82 -29.26 -18.42
N CYS A 28 -30.29 -28.54 -17.38
CA CYS A 28 -31.72 -28.33 -17.13
C CYS A 28 -32.47 -27.59 -18.25
N TRP A 29 -31.75 -26.88 -19.13
CA TRP A 29 -32.32 -26.01 -20.15
C TRP A 29 -31.79 -26.30 -21.56
N GLU A 30 -31.19 -27.46 -21.78
CA GLU A 30 -30.79 -27.99 -23.09
C GLU A 30 -29.90 -27.04 -23.91
N PHE A 31 -28.87 -26.46 -23.29
CA PHE A 31 -27.83 -25.72 -24.02
C PHE A 31 -26.40 -26.12 -23.67
N GLU A 32 -26.24 -27.25 -22.97
CA GLU A 32 -24.94 -27.85 -22.63
C GLU A 32 -24.07 -28.07 -23.87
N ASP A 33 -24.63 -28.59 -24.96
CA ASP A 33 -23.93 -28.77 -26.24
C ASP A 33 -23.25 -27.50 -26.75
N ARG A 34 -23.87 -26.33 -26.52
CA ARG A 34 -23.30 -25.04 -26.94
C ARG A 34 -22.15 -24.62 -26.03
N ILE A 35 -22.26 -24.89 -24.73
CA ILE A 35 -21.15 -24.66 -23.79
C ILE A 35 -19.97 -25.55 -24.16
N ASN A 36 -20.21 -26.84 -24.43
CA ASN A 36 -19.16 -27.79 -24.79
C ASN A 36 -18.46 -27.39 -26.09
N LYS A 37 -19.23 -26.98 -27.11
CA LYS A 37 -18.69 -26.39 -28.35
C LYS A 37 -17.82 -25.17 -28.12
N VAL A 38 -18.20 -24.27 -27.22
CA VAL A 38 -17.37 -23.09 -26.89
C VAL A 38 -16.12 -23.50 -26.11
N LYS A 39 -16.22 -24.45 -25.16
CA LYS A 39 -15.09 -24.99 -24.42
C LYS A 39 -14.05 -25.69 -25.30
N GLU A 40 -14.47 -26.32 -26.40
CA GLU A 40 -13.55 -26.94 -27.37
C GLU A 40 -12.74 -25.91 -28.15
N VAL A 41 -13.34 -24.76 -28.51
CA VAL A 41 -12.71 -23.77 -29.40
C VAL A 41 -11.95 -22.68 -28.62
N LEU A 42 -12.37 -22.35 -27.39
CA LEU A 42 -11.71 -21.31 -26.58
C LEU A 42 -10.19 -21.54 -26.37
N PRO A 43 -9.70 -22.76 -26.03
CA PRO A 43 -8.27 -23.02 -25.90
C PRO A 43 -7.50 -22.80 -27.20
N LEU A 44 -8.10 -23.12 -28.35
CA LEU A 44 -7.49 -22.89 -29.67
C LEU A 44 -7.36 -21.39 -29.97
N VAL A 45 -8.38 -20.59 -29.62
CA VAL A 45 -8.31 -19.13 -29.73
C VAL A 45 -7.25 -18.55 -28.80
N GLN A 46 -7.11 -19.10 -27.59
CA GLN A 46 -6.10 -18.68 -26.62
C GLN A 46 -4.68 -18.93 -27.14
N ALA A 47 -4.45 -20.02 -27.88
CA ALA A 47 -3.15 -20.36 -28.47
C ALA A 47 -2.68 -19.38 -29.57
N ILE A 48 -3.62 -18.74 -30.29
CA ILE A 48 -3.33 -17.77 -31.36
C ILE A 48 -3.44 -16.31 -30.90
N LEU A 49 -3.85 -16.07 -29.65
CA LEU A 49 -4.25 -14.74 -29.21
C LEU A 49 -3.07 -13.77 -29.04
N GLU A 50 -1.93 -14.25 -28.57
CA GLU A 50 -0.74 -13.40 -28.43
C GLU A 50 -0.27 -12.85 -29.78
N ASP A 51 -0.28 -13.69 -30.82
CA ASP A 51 0.08 -13.28 -32.18
C ASP A 51 -0.96 -12.30 -32.74
N ALA A 52 -2.25 -12.53 -32.46
CA ALA A 52 -3.29 -11.59 -32.84
C ALA A 52 -3.20 -10.22 -32.12
N GLU A 53 -2.82 -10.21 -30.85
CA GLU A 53 -2.59 -8.98 -30.07
C GLU A 53 -1.44 -8.14 -30.65
N GLU A 54 -0.40 -8.79 -31.15
CA GLU A 54 0.71 -8.13 -31.84
C GLU A 54 0.26 -7.64 -33.23
N GLN A 55 -0.37 -8.52 -34.02
CA GLN A 55 -0.74 -8.24 -35.40
C GLN A 55 -1.90 -7.25 -35.55
N GLN A 56 -2.82 -7.11 -34.59
CA GLN A 56 -3.92 -6.13 -34.69
C GLN A 56 -3.45 -4.66 -34.74
N THR A 57 -2.17 -4.41 -34.43
CA THR A 57 -1.57 -3.07 -34.56
C THR A 57 -1.26 -2.72 -36.02
N VAL A 58 -1.12 -3.73 -36.89
CA VAL A 58 -0.72 -3.58 -38.30
C VAL A 58 -1.82 -4.09 -39.25
N ASP A 59 -2.49 -5.19 -38.91
CA ASP A 59 -3.52 -5.84 -39.72
C ASP A 59 -4.95 -5.44 -39.28
N LYS A 60 -5.70 -4.81 -40.20
CA LYS A 60 -7.07 -4.35 -39.96
C LYS A 60 -8.08 -5.49 -39.84
N ALA A 61 -7.89 -6.60 -40.54
CA ALA A 61 -8.77 -7.77 -40.45
C ALA A 61 -8.63 -8.45 -39.09
N VAL A 62 -7.40 -8.64 -38.62
CA VAL A 62 -7.11 -9.15 -37.27
C VAL A 62 -7.73 -8.23 -36.22
N LYS A 63 -7.58 -6.91 -36.36
CA LYS A 63 -8.20 -5.94 -35.43
C LYS A 63 -9.73 -6.06 -35.36
N ILE A 64 -10.41 -6.19 -36.50
CA ILE A 64 -11.87 -6.35 -36.54
C ILE A 64 -12.28 -7.67 -35.86
N TRP A 65 -11.53 -8.74 -36.09
CA TRP A 65 -11.77 -10.04 -35.48
C TRP A 65 -11.61 -10.02 -33.95
N VAL A 66 -10.50 -9.45 -33.45
CA VAL A 66 -10.25 -9.32 -32.00
C VAL A 66 -11.39 -8.56 -31.33
N SER A 67 -11.84 -7.44 -31.92
CA SER A 67 -12.97 -6.66 -31.42
C SER A 67 -14.28 -7.48 -31.36
N LYS A 68 -14.59 -8.28 -32.39
CA LYS A 68 -15.77 -9.16 -32.39
C LYS A 68 -15.73 -10.20 -31.27
N ILE A 69 -14.60 -10.88 -31.07
CA ILE A 69 -14.47 -11.89 -30.01
C ILE A 69 -14.60 -11.23 -28.64
N LYS A 70 -13.94 -10.08 -28.45
CA LYS A 70 -14.01 -9.32 -27.21
C LYS A 70 -15.44 -8.92 -26.84
N ASP A 71 -16.19 -8.37 -27.79
CA ASP A 71 -17.60 -8.00 -27.58
C ASP A 71 -18.48 -9.22 -27.25
N ALA A 72 -18.25 -10.35 -27.92
CA ALA A 72 -19.00 -11.58 -27.66
C ALA A 72 -18.67 -12.16 -26.27
N ALA A 73 -17.39 -12.20 -25.90
CA ALA A 73 -16.92 -12.69 -24.61
C ALA A 73 -17.47 -11.85 -23.46
N TYR A 74 -17.48 -10.53 -23.62
CA TYR A 74 -18.06 -9.61 -22.65
C TYR A 74 -19.55 -9.82 -22.44
N LYS A 75 -20.33 -9.90 -23.53
CA LYS A 75 -21.77 -10.19 -23.46
C LYS A 75 -22.03 -11.55 -22.80
N ALA A 76 -21.19 -12.55 -23.08
CA ALA A 76 -21.31 -13.87 -22.47
C ALA A 76 -21.05 -13.79 -20.96
N GLU A 77 -20.00 -13.07 -20.56
CA GLU A 77 -19.63 -12.90 -19.17
C GLU A 77 -20.71 -12.16 -18.37
N ASP A 78 -21.24 -11.06 -18.92
CA ASP A 78 -22.28 -10.24 -18.28
C ASP A 78 -23.59 -11.05 -18.13
N LEU A 79 -23.99 -11.82 -19.15
CA LEU A 79 -25.16 -12.69 -19.07
C LEU A 79 -24.98 -13.81 -18.04
N LEU A 80 -23.83 -14.49 -18.03
CA LEU A 80 -23.49 -15.52 -17.03
C LEU A 80 -23.61 -14.97 -15.60
N GLU A 81 -23.14 -13.74 -15.39
CA GLU A 81 -23.24 -13.09 -14.09
C GLU A 81 -24.70 -12.80 -13.73
N GLU A 82 -25.53 -12.29 -14.65
CA GLU A 82 -26.96 -12.10 -14.40
C GLU A 82 -27.67 -13.42 -14.02
N PHE A 83 -27.28 -14.55 -14.62
CA PHE A 83 -27.87 -15.86 -14.34
C PHE A 83 -27.61 -16.35 -12.93
N VAL A 84 -26.39 -16.20 -12.44
CA VAL A 84 -26.02 -16.61 -11.07
C VAL A 84 -26.83 -15.83 -10.04
N HIS A 85 -27.25 -14.61 -10.35
CA HIS A 85 -27.85 -13.69 -9.38
C HIS A 85 -29.37 -13.59 -9.40
N LYS A 86 -30.08 -13.89 -10.50
CA LYS A 86 -31.54 -13.72 -10.60
C LYS A 86 -32.27 -15.04 -10.33
N SER A 87 -33.25 -15.07 -9.42
CA SER A 87 -34.02 -16.27 -9.02
C SER A 87 -35.44 -16.39 -9.64
N GLN A 88 -35.80 -15.55 -10.62
CA GLN A 88 -37.16 -15.47 -11.17
C GLN A 88 -37.33 -16.20 -12.52
N LEU A 89 -38.21 -17.21 -12.56
CA LEU A 89 -38.49 -18.10 -13.70
C LEU A 89 -38.73 -17.41 -15.05
N ARG A 90 -39.49 -16.30 -15.09
CA ARG A 90 -39.78 -15.58 -16.36
C ARG A 90 -38.56 -14.87 -16.95
N THR A 91 -37.66 -14.39 -16.11
CA THR A 91 -36.43 -13.69 -16.55
C THR A 91 -35.39 -14.68 -17.08
N TYR A 92 -35.39 -15.92 -16.56
CA TYR A 92 -34.53 -16.99 -17.06
C TYR A 92 -34.82 -17.32 -18.53
N ALA A 93 -36.08 -17.46 -18.95
CA ALA A 93 -36.41 -17.83 -20.34
C ALA A 93 -35.85 -16.82 -21.36
N VAL A 94 -36.03 -15.52 -21.13
CA VAL A 94 -35.49 -14.46 -22.02
C VAL A 94 -33.96 -14.48 -22.03
N ASN A 95 -33.33 -14.59 -20.86
CA ASN A 95 -31.87 -14.62 -20.76
C ASN A 95 -31.28 -15.88 -21.41
N ILE A 96 -31.92 -17.05 -21.33
CA ILE A 96 -31.47 -18.30 -21.97
C ILE A 96 -31.38 -18.13 -23.49
N THR A 97 -32.41 -17.57 -24.13
CA THR A 97 -32.37 -17.30 -25.58
C THR A 97 -31.23 -16.35 -25.96
N LYS A 98 -31.00 -15.30 -25.18
CA LYS A 98 -29.86 -14.38 -25.39
C LYS A 98 -28.52 -15.10 -25.22
N MET A 99 -28.40 -15.94 -24.20
CA MET A 99 -27.18 -16.70 -23.91
C MET A 99 -26.84 -17.66 -25.05
N ARG A 100 -27.84 -18.40 -25.55
CA ARG A 100 -27.70 -19.28 -26.73
C ARG A 100 -27.15 -18.52 -27.93
N ASN A 101 -27.72 -17.36 -28.24
CA ASN A 101 -27.26 -16.52 -29.36
C ASN A 101 -25.83 -16.00 -29.16
N VAL A 102 -25.47 -15.62 -27.93
CA VAL A 102 -24.13 -15.11 -27.61
C VAL A 102 -23.08 -16.23 -27.69
N LEU A 103 -23.39 -17.43 -27.18
CA LEU A 103 -22.51 -18.60 -27.31
C LEU A 103 -22.29 -18.98 -28.77
N ASP A 104 -23.32 -18.97 -29.60
CA ASP A 104 -23.18 -19.21 -31.05
C ASP A 104 -22.31 -18.14 -31.72
N THR A 105 -22.51 -16.87 -31.35
CA THR A 105 -21.73 -15.75 -31.87
C THR A 105 -20.26 -15.90 -31.49
N LEU A 106 -19.97 -16.27 -30.24
CA LEU A 106 -18.62 -16.50 -29.75
C LEU A 106 -17.97 -17.67 -30.46
N GLN A 107 -18.68 -18.79 -30.61
CA GLN A 107 -18.19 -19.96 -31.35
C GLN A 107 -17.88 -19.60 -32.81
N LYS A 108 -18.78 -18.88 -33.48
CA LYS A 108 -18.59 -18.46 -34.88
C LYS A 108 -17.39 -17.52 -35.02
N ALA A 109 -17.27 -16.53 -34.15
CA ALA A 109 -16.14 -15.60 -34.16
C ALA A 109 -14.80 -16.31 -33.87
N ALA A 110 -14.81 -17.30 -32.97
CA ALA A 110 -13.66 -18.14 -32.69
C ALA A 110 -13.21 -18.95 -33.92
N ILE A 111 -14.15 -19.59 -34.63
CA ILE A 111 -13.87 -20.33 -35.87
C ILE A 111 -13.38 -19.41 -37.00
N GLU A 112 -13.92 -18.19 -37.12
CA GLU A 112 -13.41 -17.18 -38.07
C GLU A 112 -11.93 -16.85 -37.82
N GLY A 113 -11.52 -16.82 -36.55
CA GLY A 113 -10.15 -16.53 -36.13
C GLY A 113 -9.14 -17.61 -36.50
N LEU A 114 -9.54 -18.87 -36.38
CA LEU A 114 -8.71 -20.01 -36.77
C LEU A 114 -8.42 -20.08 -38.28
N LYS A 115 -9.17 -19.30 -39.09
CA LYS A 115 -8.91 -19.15 -40.53
C LYS A 115 -7.93 -18.03 -40.85
N LEU A 116 -7.53 -17.22 -39.86
CA LEU A 116 -6.48 -16.23 -40.01
C LEU A 116 -5.12 -16.94 -39.96
N ASN A 117 -4.13 -16.46 -40.71
CA ASN A 117 -2.77 -17.03 -40.74
C ASN A 117 -1.97 -16.65 -39.48
N LEU A 118 -2.57 -16.80 -38.30
CA LEU A 118 -1.99 -16.55 -36.99
C LEU A 118 -1.20 -17.77 -36.52
N LYS A 119 -0.09 -17.54 -35.83
CA LYS A 119 0.82 -18.58 -35.36
C LYS A 119 0.51 -18.95 -33.92
N GLU A 120 0.39 -20.25 -33.68
CA GLU A 120 0.44 -20.78 -32.32
C GLU A 120 1.83 -20.50 -31.72
N ARG A 121 1.86 -19.81 -30.58
CA ARG A 121 3.04 -19.84 -29.71
C ARG A 121 2.83 -20.99 -28.75
N LYS A 122 3.77 -21.94 -28.70
CA LYS A 122 3.78 -22.95 -27.63
C LYS A 122 3.80 -22.21 -26.29
N THR A 123 2.71 -22.30 -25.54
CA THR A 123 2.65 -22.03 -24.11
C THR A 123 3.45 -23.11 -23.38
N GLY A 124 4.75 -23.19 -23.67
CA GLY A 124 5.68 -24.06 -22.97
C GLY A 124 6.49 -23.22 -21.99
N ASP A 125 6.44 -23.59 -20.70
CA ASP A 125 7.43 -23.22 -19.67
C ASP A 125 7.56 -21.76 -19.21
N ARG A 126 6.56 -20.88 -19.43
CA ARG A 126 6.58 -19.55 -18.77
C ARG A 126 6.09 -19.56 -17.33
N LEU A 127 5.46 -20.65 -16.87
CA LEU A 127 5.29 -20.90 -15.44
C LEU A 127 6.58 -21.52 -14.90
N SER A 128 7.19 -20.86 -13.92
CA SER A 128 8.15 -21.44 -12.96
C SER A 128 9.57 -21.84 -13.45
N LYS A 129 10.36 -20.90 -13.99
CA LYS A 129 11.81 -20.90 -13.67
C LYS A 129 12.24 -19.57 -13.09
N ARG A 130 11.82 -19.41 -11.82
CA ARG A 130 12.21 -18.42 -10.81
C ARG A 130 13.67 -17.99 -10.98
N ARG A 131 13.92 -16.68 -10.99
CA ARG A 131 15.02 -16.12 -10.20
C ARG A 131 14.42 -15.74 -8.85
N GLU A 132 15.07 -16.13 -7.77
CA GLU A 132 14.86 -15.51 -6.47
C GLU A 132 15.15 -14.01 -6.61
N THR A 133 14.13 -13.18 -6.41
CA THR A 133 14.28 -11.73 -6.34
C THR A 133 15.01 -11.39 -5.04
N GLY A 134 16.33 -11.22 -5.12
CA GLY A 134 17.15 -10.74 -4.00
C GLY A 134 16.63 -9.41 -3.44
N SER A 135 16.88 -9.18 -2.15
CA SER A 135 16.45 -8.01 -1.39
C SER A 135 16.68 -6.70 -2.16
N PHE A 136 15.58 -6.01 -2.43
CA PHE A 136 15.56 -4.76 -3.18
C PHE A 136 16.18 -3.62 -2.36
N VAL A 137 17.41 -3.23 -2.72
CA VAL A 137 17.95 -1.89 -2.46
C VAL A 137 18.66 -1.46 -3.74
N MET A 138 18.00 -0.60 -4.54
CA MET A 138 18.70 0.18 -5.57
C MET A 138 18.72 1.62 -5.10
N SER A 139 19.83 1.99 -4.46
CA SER A 139 20.20 3.39 -4.29
C SER A 139 20.28 4.06 -5.66
N SER A 140 19.60 5.18 -5.82
CA SER A 140 19.55 5.96 -7.06
C SER A 140 20.93 6.53 -7.41
N GLU A 141 21.70 5.83 -8.23
CA GLU A 141 22.89 6.41 -8.85
C GLU A 141 22.49 7.13 -10.14
N VAL A 142 22.60 8.46 -10.15
CA VAL A 142 22.35 9.31 -11.31
C VAL A 142 23.50 9.15 -12.30
N PHE A 143 23.20 8.66 -13.52
CA PHE A 143 24.21 8.34 -14.53
C PHE A 143 24.41 9.49 -15.54
N GLY A 144 25.66 9.81 -15.89
CA GLY A 144 25.99 10.72 -16.99
C GLY A 144 25.50 12.18 -16.83
N ARG A 145 25.17 12.61 -15.60
CA ARG A 145 24.68 13.97 -15.30
C ARG A 145 25.57 14.76 -14.32
N GLY A 146 26.81 14.33 -14.14
CA GLY A 146 27.74 14.95 -13.19
C GLY A 146 28.06 16.40 -13.54
N GLU A 147 28.22 16.71 -14.83
CA GLU A 147 28.49 18.08 -15.28
C GLU A 147 27.27 19.00 -15.21
N GLU A 148 26.08 18.51 -15.59
CA GLU A 148 24.83 19.27 -15.49
C GLU A 148 24.47 19.56 -14.04
N ARG A 149 24.64 18.58 -13.14
CA ARG A 149 24.52 18.78 -11.69
C ARG A 149 25.46 19.89 -11.21
N ARG A 150 26.74 19.86 -11.62
CA ARG A 150 27.72 20.88 -11.22
C ARG A 150 27.33 22.27 -11.72
N LYS A 151 26.86 22.39 -12.97
CA LYS A 151 26.40 23.66 -13.58
C LYS A 151 25.17 24.23 -12.88
N ILE A 152 24.20 23.40 -12.52
CA ILE A 152 23.00 23.85 -11.80
C ILE A 152 23.35 24.29 -10.39
N VAL A 153 24.21 23.53 -9.69
CA VAL A 153 24.73 23.91 -8.36
C VAL A 153 25.49 25.24 -8.45
N GLU A 154 26.34 25.41 -9.45
CA GLU A 154 27.08 26.66 -9.69
C GLU A 154 26.14 27.85 -9.97
N GLN A 155 25.08 27.65 -10.76
CA GLN A 155 24.05 28.66 -11.04
C GLN A 155 23.19 29.02 -9.82
N LEU A 156 22.90 28.05 -8.95
CA LEU A 156 22.23 28.28 -7.67
C LEU A 156 23.10 29.08 -6.69
N LEU A 157 24.44 28.96 -6.79
CA LEU A 157 25.42 29.62 -5.92
C LEU A 157 25.87 31.01 -6.41
N THR A 158 25.74 31.36 -7.70
CA THR A 158 26.40 32.54 -8.31
C THR A 158 25.53 33.79 -8.52
N SER A 159 24.23 33.79 -8.20
CA SER A 159 23.39 34.99 -8.40
C SER A 159 23.33 35.86 -7.13
N SER A 160 24.27 36.81 -7.02
CA SER A 160 24.31 37.89 -6.02
C SER A 160 23.70 39.20 -6.57
N ALA A 161 22.84 39.81 -5.74
CA ALA A 161 22.43 41.21 -5.72
C ALA A 161 21.96 41.85 -7.06
N SER A 162 20.64 41.91 -7.24
CA SER A 162 20.01 43.03 -7.94
C SER A 162 19.15 43.79 -6.93
N GLU A 163 19.54 45.02 -6.63
CA GLU A 163 18.80 45.94 -5.76
C GLU A 163 17.41 46.25 -6.34
N GLY A 164 16.40 46.21 -5.48
CA GLY A 164 15.07 46.76 -5.75
C GLY A 164 14.02 45.73 -6.19
N GLY A 165 13.22 45.27 -5.22
CA GLY A 165 11.83 44.82 -5.42
C GLY A 165 11.55 43.75 -6.48
N SER A 166 12.53 42.91 -6.86
CA SER A 166 12.39 41.93 -7.93
C SER A 166 12.37 40.49 -7.41
N ILE A 167 11.58 39.68 -8.11
CA ILE A 167 11.28 38.25 -7.89
C ILE A 167 12.57 37.46 -7.59
N PRO A 168 12.57 36.52 -6.61
CA PRO A 168 13.73 35.67 -6.34
C PRO A 168 14.16 34.92 -7.62
N PRO A 169 15.47 34.80 -7.91
CA PRO A 169 15.92 34.22 -9.17
C PRO A 169 15.44 32.78 -9.33
N VAL A 170 14.72 32.57 -10.44
CA VAL A 170 14.07 31.32 -10.80
C VAL A 170 14.94 30.57 -11.81
N VAL A 171 15.27 29.32 -11.52
CA VAL A 171 15.97 28.40 -12.43
C VAL A 171 14.95 27.44 -13.02
N SER A 172 14.84 27.37 -14.33
CA SER A 172 13.85 26.50 -15.00
C SER A 172 14.54 25.35 -15.73
N ILE A 173 14.26 24.10 -15.34
CA ILE A 173 14.71 22.87 -16.03
C ILE A 173 13.66 22.44 -17.02
N VAL A 174 13.98 22.48 -18.32
CA VAL A 174 13.06 22.12 -19.40
C VAL A 174 13.60 20.93 -20.19
N GLY A 175 12.74 20.01 -20.60
CA GLY A 175 13.18 18.85 -21.40
C GLY A 175 12.06 17.86 -21.71
N VAL A 176 12.35 16.94 -22.62
CA VAL A 176 11.41 15.91 -23.10
C VAL A 176 10.92 14.98 -21.98
N PRO A 177 9.75 14.32 -22.10
CA PRO A 177 9.28 13.32 -21.13
C PRO A 177 10.33 12.24 -20.87
N GLY A 178 10.47 11.78 -19.61
CA GLY A 178 11.39 10.69 -19.26
C GLY A 178 12.90 11.02 -19.24
N ILE A 179 13.29 12.29 -19.43
CA ILE A 179 14.71 12.72 -19.50
C ILE A 179 15.42 12.84 -18.14
N GLY A 180 14.70 12.67 -17.02
CA GLY A 180 15.25 12.78 -15.66
C GLY A 180 15.11 14.14 -14.97
N LYS A 181 14.13 14.98 -15.37
CA LYS A 181 13.84 16.28 -14.71
C LYS A 181 13.45 16.11 -13.25
N THR A 182 12.43 15.28 -13.02
CA THR A 182 11.86 14.93 -11.71
C THR A 182 12.91 14.29 -10.80
N THR A 183 13.74 13.37 -11.30
CA THR A 183 14.83 12.74 -10.53
C THR A 183 15.89 13.73 -10.05
N LEU A 184 16.06 14.87 -10.75
CA LEU A 184 16.96 15.95 -10.36
C LEU A 184 16.29 16.96 -9.40
N ALA A 185 14.95 17.06 -9.43
CA ALA A 185 14.14 17.95 -8.61
C ALA A 185 13.61 17.33 -7.31
N GLN A 186 13.39 16.01 -7.27
CA GLN A 186 12.93 15.21 -6.12
C GLN A 186 13.87 15.26 -4.89
N LEU A 187 14.95 16.03 -4.94
CA LEU A 187 15.81 16.31 -3.80
C LEU A 187 15.34 17.50 -2.93
N ALA A 188 14.14 18.05 -3.16
CA ALA A 188 13.65 19.12 -2.29
C ALA A 188 12.11 19.24 -2.24
N CYS A 189 11.57 18.82 -1.08
CA CYS A 189 10.42 19.31 -0.30
C CYS A 189 8.98 19.41 -0.85
N ASN A 190 8.05 19.22 0.11
CA ASN A 190 6.59 19.39 0.06
C ASN A 190 6.07 20.46 1.06
N ASP A 191 4.83 20.91 0.81
CA ASP A 191 3.75 21.40 1.69
C ASP A 191 3.28 22.89 1.70
N ASP A 192 1.96 22.99 1.43
CA ASP A 192 0.84 23.89 1.80
C ASP A 192 0.91 25.44 1.87
N GLU A 193 -0.03 26.06 1.13
CA GLU A 193 -0.10 27.48 0.71
C GLU A 193 -0.48 28.53 1.76
N SER A 194 -1.29 28.22 2.78
CA SER A 194 -1.73 29.24 3.77
C SER A 194 -0.75 29.41 4.94
N LYS A 195 0.09 28.40 5.16
CA LYS A 195 1.29 28.47 6.00
C LYS A 195 2.46 29.04 5.23
N LEU A 196 2.45 28.94 3.91
CA LEU A 196 3.56 29.28 3.02
C LEU A 196 4.02 30.73 3.20
N TRP A 197 3.11 31.71 3.20
CA TRP A 197 3.52 33.11 3.42
C TRP A 197 4.20 33.29 4.78
N ASN A 198 3.64 32.75 5.87
CA ASN A 198 4.24 32.82 7.21
C ASN A 198 5.55 32.03 7.34
N ILE A 199 5.73 30.96 6.54
CA ILE A 199 6.94 30.13 6.51
C ILE A 199 8.05 30.82 5.71
N LEU A 200 7.71 31.42 4.57
CA LEU A 200 8.67 32.02 3.62
C LEU A 200 9.02 33.46 3.98
N HIS A 201 8.11 34.21 4.62
CA HIS A 201 8.33 35.59 5.01
C HIS A 201 9.58 35.70 5.92
N ARG A 202 10.54 36.52 5.51
CA ARG A 202 11.81 36.74 6.22
C ARG A 202 12.65 35.47 6.45
N LYS A 203 12.57 34.46 5.57
CA LYS A 203 13.52 33.34 5.51
C LYS A 203 14.23 33.27 4.17
N ARG A 204 15.39 32.60 4.14
CA ARG A 204 16.05 32.17 2.91
C ARG A 204 15.59 30.75 2.60
N TYR A 205 15.12 30.52 1.39
CA TYR A 205 14.57 29.22 1.00
C TYR A 205 14.99 28.81 -0.42
N LEU A 206 14.99 27.50 -0.66
CA LEU A 206 15.00 26.91 -2.00
C LEU A 206 13.65 26.22 -2.18
N LEU A 207 12.84 26.71 -3.13
CA LEU A 207 11.55 26.12 -3.45
C LEU A 207 11.66 25.36 -4.77
N VAL A 208 11.24 24.09 -4.80
CA VAL A 208 11.25 23.29 -6.03
C VAL A 208 9.83 23.01 -6.47
N LEU A 209 9.43 23.56 -7.61
CA LEU A 209 8.15 23.33 -8.25
C LEU A 209 8.36 22.29 -9.35
N ASP A 210 8.12 21.03 -9.02
CA ASP A 210 8.32 19.93 -9.96
C ASP A 210 7.11 19.70 -10.89
N ASP A 211 7.39 19.49 -12.18
CA ASP A 211 6.46 19.18 -13.25
C ASP A 211 5.29 20.17 -13.39
N VAL A 212 5.62 21.44 -13.59
CA VAL A 212 4.64 22.51 -13.81
C VAL A 212 4.06 22.46 -15.24
N TRP A 213 2.73 22.53 -15.35
CA TRP A 213 1.99 22.44 -16.62
C TRP A 213 1.17 23.67 -17.01
N SER A 214 0.61 24.39 -16.02
CA SER A 214 -0.30 25.50 -16.27
C SER A 214 0.43 26.62 -17.01
N ASP A 215 -0.11 26.98 -18.18
CA ASP A 215 0.27 28.18 -18.92
C ASP A 215 -0.79 29.27 -18.84
N ASP A 216 -1.68 29.17 -17.83
CA ASP A 216 -2.60 30.23 -17.44
C ASP A 216 -1.86 31.30 -16.65
N GLN A 217 -1.93 32.54 -17.11
CA GLN A 217 -1.22 33.65 -16.49
C GLN A 217 -1.91 34.11 -15.20
N GLU A 218 -3.23 33.94 -15.08
CA GLU A 218 -4.00 34.37 -13.91
C GLU A 218 -3.62 33.56 -12.66
N ASP A 219 -3.39 32.24 -12.82
CA ASP A 219 -2.90 31.35 -11.75
C ASP A 219 -1.56 31.84 -11.18
N TRP A 220 -0.64 32.23 -12.06
CA TRP A 220 0.70 32.70 -11.67
C TRP A 220 0.66 34.09 -11.07
N ASP A 221 -0.16 35.00 -11.61
CA ASP A 221 -0.33 36.35 -11.08
C ASP A 221 -0.87 36.32 -9.63
N MET A 222 -1.65 35.30 -9.27
CA MET A 222 -2.12 35.07 -7.90
C MET A 222 -1.03 34.56 -6.95
N ILE A 223 -0.18 33.63 -7.39
CA ILE A 223 0.80 32.92 -6.54
C ILE A 223 2.13 33.67 -6.43
N MET A 224 2.58 34.33 -7.49
CA MET A 224 3.88 35.02 -7.57
C MET A 224 4.13 36.06 -6.48
N PRO A 225 3.14 36.87 -6.05
CA PRO A 225 3.31 37.80 -4.94
C PRO A 225 3.64 37.10 -3.62
N LEU A 226 3.12 35.88 -3.40
CA LEU A 226 3.37 35.09 -2.19
C LEU A 226 4.78 34.53 -2.15
N LEU A 227 5.28 34.09 -3.32
CA LEU A 227 6.64 33.56 -3.46
C LEU A 227 7.69 34.68 -3.35
N SER A 228 7.35 35.91 -3.75
CA SER A 228 8.29 37.03 -3.72
C SER A 228 8.57 37.62 -2.31
N ALA A 229 8.04 37.01 -1.24
CA ALA A 229 8.13 37.51 0.14
C ALA A 229 9.40 37.13 0.93
N GLY A 230 10.37 36.42 0.31
CA GLY A 230 11.59 35.91 0.96
C GLY A 230 12.73 36.93 1.10
N PHE A 231 13.78 36.58 1.87
CA PHE A 231 15.03 37.36 1.92
C PHE A 231 15.91 37.14 0.68
N ASP A 232 16.80 38.11 0.41
CA ASP A 232 17.85 38.00 -0.60
C ASP A 232 18.66 36.71 -0.45
N GLY A 233 18.74 35.95 -1.54
CA GLY A 233 19.35 34.61 -1.59
C GLY A 233 18.35 33.46 -1.75
N SER A 234 17.04 33.73 -1.67
CA SER A 234 16.01 32.72 -1.96
C SER A 234 15.98 32.35 -3.44
N LYS A 235 15.80 31.07 -3.76
CA LYS A 235 15.80 30.54 -5.14
C LYS A 235 14.55 29.70 -5.39
N ILE A 236 14.03 29.73 -6.60
CA ILE A 236 12.94 28.84 -7.04
C ILE A 236 13.46 27.99 -8.20
N LEU A 237 13.42 26.67 -8.08
CA LEU A 237 13.73 25.73 -9.14
C LEU A 237 12.42 25.19 -9.70
N ILE A 238 12.20 25.31 -11.00
CA ILE A 238 10.99 24.83 -11.66
C ILE A 238 11.39 23.74 -12.64
N THR A 239 10.66 22.62 -12.69
CA THR A 239 10.78 21.69 -13.82
C THR A 239 9.53 21.74 -14.68
N SER A 240 9.71 21.76 -16.00
CA SER A 240 8.59 21.73 -16.93
C SER A 240 8.93 21.04 -18.25
N ARG A 241 7.90 20.65 -18.98
CA ARG A 241 8.01 20.18 -20.37
C ARG A 241 7.81 21.30 -21.39
N ARG A 242 7.29 22.46 -20.95
CA ARG A 242 6.94 23.58 -21.82
C ARG A 242 7.91 24.74 -21.58
N PRO A 243 8.70 25.15 -22.59
CA PRO A 243 9.56 26.32 -22.48
C PRO A 243 8.80 27.60 -22.12
N LYS A 244 7.52 27.70 -22.54
CA LYS A 244 6.62 28.83 -22.28
C LYS A 244 6.51 29.19 -20.78
N ILE A 245 6.52 28.20 -19.89
CA ILE A 245 6.42 28.44 -18.43
C ILE A 245 7.62 29.24 -17.93
N ALA A 246 8.83 28.99 -18.43
CA ALA A 246 10.01 29.75 -18.02
C ALA A 246 9.93 31.23 -18.43
N PHE A 247 9.25 31.55 -19.54
CA PHE A 247 9.02 32.93 -19.95
C PHE A 247 7.98 33.63 -19.07
N MET A 248 6.91 32.92 -18.69
CA MET A 248 5.87 33.46 -17.80
C MET A 248 6.43 33.80 -16.41
N MET A 249 7.41 33.04 -15.94
CA MET A 249 8.07 33.26 -14.64
C MET A 249 9.17 34.34 -14.67
N GLY A 250 9.28 35.12 -15.76
CA GLY A 250 10.31 36.16 -15.92
C GLY A 250 11.74 35.61 -15.99
N SER A 251 11.92 34.30 -16.19
CA SER A 251 13.20 33.58 -16.05
C SER A 251 13.96 33.46 -17.37
N THR A 252 14.04 34.53 -18.15
CA THR A 252 14.57 34.48 -19.54
C THR A 252 16.06 34.12 -19.63
N ASN A 253 16.84 34.32 -18.55
CA ASN A 253 18.29 34.15 -18.56
C ASN A 253 18.80 32.84 -17.90
N LEU A 254 17.92 32.00 -17.31
CA LEU A 254 18.30 30.80 -16.51
C LEU A 254 17.51 29.53 -16.91
N ILE A 255 17.28 29.31 -18.20
CA ILE A 255 16.63 28.11 -18.72
C ILE A 255 17.67 27.01 -18.97
N HIS A 256 17.59 25.90 -18.23
CA HIS A 256 18.42 24.73 -18.46
C HIS A 256 17.67 23.68 -19.28
N SER A 257 18.05 23.50 -20.55
CA SER A 257 17.47 22.47 -21.41
C SER A 257 18.21 21.14 -21.26
N MET A 258 17.52 20.13 -20.74
CA MET A 258 18.06 18.78 -20.52
C MET A 258 18.36 18.10 -21.87
N LYS A 259 19.63 17.73 -22.08
CA LYS A 259 20.07 17.02 -23.29
C LYS A 259 19.80 15.51 -23.21
N ARG A 260 19.70 14.87 -24.37
CA ARG A 260 19.68 13.40 -24.52
C ARG A 260 20.98 12.80 -24.01
N LEU A 261 20.92 11.57 -23.50
CA LEU A 261 22.11 10.77 -23.17
C LEU A 261 22.91 10.46 -24.45
N THR A 262 24.21 10.29 -24.29
CA THR A 262 25.09 9.76 -25.34
C THR A 262 24.74 8.29 -25.64
N GLU A 263 25.19 7.75 -26.78
CA GLU A 263 24.96 6.33 -27.09
C GLU A 263 25.64 5.43 -26.06
N GLU A 264 26.82 5.83 -25.58
CA GLU A 264 27.60 5.15 -24.55
C GLU A 264 26.86 5.14 -23.21
N ASP A 265 26.36 6.28 -22.76
CA ASP A 265 25.61 6.38 -21.50
C ASP A 265 24.27 5.64 -21.57
N THR A 266 23.60 5.70 -22.72
CA THR A 266 22.36 4.97 -22.98
C THR A 266 22.59 3.47 -22.92
N TRP A 267 23.68 2.98 -23.53
CA TRP A 267 24.08 1.59 -23.48
C TRP A 267 24.47 1.16 -22.06
N ALA A 268 25.24 1.96 -21.33
CA ALA A 268 25.61 1.67 -19.95
C ALA A 268 24.38 1.53 -19.05
N LEU A 269 23.41 2.44 -19.20
CA LEU A 269 22.14 2.39 -18.50
C LEU A 269 21.35 1.12 -18.88
N PHE A 270 21.15 0.87 -20.18
CA PHE A 270 20.47 -0.34 -20.67
C PHE A 270 21.13 -1.63 -20.11
N LYS A 271 22.45 -1.73 -20.21
CA LYS A 271 23.23 -2.91 -19.84
C LYS A 271 23.06 -3.23 -18.35
N ARG A 272 23.02 -2.21 -17.49
CA ARG A 272 22.80 -2.38 -16.04
C ARG A 272 21.46 -3.06 -15.73
N TYR A 273 20.40 -2.70 -16.45
CA TYR A 273 19.07 -3.28 -16.23
C TYR A 273 18.91 -4.65 -16.90
N ALA A 274 19.46 -4.83 -18.11
CA ALA A 274 19.32 -6.08 -18.85
C ALA A 274 20.21 -7.22 -18.31
N PHE A 275 21.42 -6.92 -17.84
CA PHE A 275 22.44 -7.93 -17.50
C PHE A 275 22.81 -7.95 -16.01
N HIS A 276 21.90 -7.50 -15.13
CA HIS A 276 22.17 -7.50 -13.69
C HIS A 276 22.56 -8.89 -13.17
N ASN A 277 23.75 -9.00 -12.59
CA ASN A 277 24.38 -10.23 -12.08
C ASN A 277 24.66 -11.30 -13.15
N VAL A 278 25.01 -10.90 -14.38
CA VAL A 278 25.43 -11.81 -15.46
C VAL A 278 26.87 -11.50 -15.86
N LYS A 279 27.73 -12.52 -15.97
CA LYS A 279 29.11 -12.35 -16.43
C LYS A 279 29.13 -12.11 -17.95
N GLU A 280 29.94 -11.15 -18.39
CA GLU A 280 29.98 -10.75 -19.81
C GLU A 280 30.45 -11.86 -20.76
N SER A 281 31.27 -12.80 -20.25
CA SER A 281 31.73 -13.98 -20.99
C SER A 281 30.60 -14.87 -21.49
N ASP A 282 29.47 -14.88 -20.78
CA ASP A 282 28.41 -15.87 -20.99
C ASP A 282 27.32 -15.38 -21.96
N CYS A 283 27.40 -14.12 -22.42
CA CYS A 283 26.31 -13.43 -23.13
C CYS A 283 26.80 -12.56 -24.31
N GLN A 284 27.95 -12.88 -24.90
CA GLN A 284 28.58 -12.02 -25.92
C GLN A 284 27.69 -11.74 -27.14
N ASN A 285 26.90 -12.73 -27.59
CA ASN A 285 25.91 -12.56 -28.66
C ASN A 285 24.74 -11.65 -28.26
N LEU A 286 24.29 -11.70 -26.99
CA LEU A 286 23.20 -10.86 -26.50
C LEU A 286 23.66 -9.41 -26.30
N LEU A 287 24.94 -9.18 -25.98
CA LEU A 287 25.51 -7.84 -25.83
C LEU A 287 25.49 -7.07 -27.16
N SER A 288 25.81 -7.73 -28.28
CA SER A 288 25.80 -7.07 -29.60
C SER A 288 24.38 -6.71 -30.02
N ILE A 289 23.42 -7.62 -29.86
CA ILE A 289 22.00 -7.37 -30.13
C ILE A 289 21.45 -6.28 -29.21
N GLY A 290 21.80 -6.31 -27.92
CA GLY A 290 21.42 -5.31 -26.94
C GLY A 290 21.89 -3.91 -27.28
N LYS A 291 23.13 -3.76 -27.76
CA LYS A 291 23.67 -2.47 -28.18
C LYS A 291 22.92 -1.89 -29.39
N GLU A 292 22.43 -2.74 -30.28
CA GLU A 292 21.57 -2.28 -31.38
C GLU A 292 20.17 -1.89 -30.90
N ILE A 293 19.60 -2.60 -29.93
CA ILE A 293 18.32 -2.23 -29.30
C ILE A 293 18.45 -0.90 -28.55
N SER A 294 19.54 -0.67 -27.80
CA SER A 294 19.73 0.55 -27.03
C SER A 294 19.81 1.80 -27.91
N LYS A 295 20.38 1.68 -29.13
CA LYS A 295 20.40 2.78 -30.12
C LYS A 295 18.99 3.23 -30.52
N LYS A 296 18.00 2.34 -30.48
CA LYS A 296 16.60 2.69 -30.78
C LYS A 296 15.93 3.57 -29.72
N CYS A 297 16.53 3.72 -28.53
CA CYS A 297 16.03 4.57 -27.45
C CYS A 297 16.43 6.05 -27.61
N VAL A 298 17.27 6.37 -28.61
CA VAL A 298 17.67 7.73 -29.03
C VAL A 298 18.03 8.67 -27.87
N GLY A 299 18.73 8.15 -26.86
CA GLY A 299 19.24 8.91 -25.70
C GLY A 299 18.20 9.28 -24.64
N VAL A 300 17.02 8.63 -24.60
CA VAL A 300 16.02 8.83 -23.53
C VAL A 300 16.28 7.81 -22.39
N PRO A 301 16.69 8.27 -21.18
CA PRO A 301 17.05 7.39 -20.07
C PRO A 301 15.94 6.41 -19.66
N LEU A 302 14.71 6.90 -19.58
CA LEU A 302 13.56 6.07 -19.20
C LEU A 302 13.30 4.96 -20.22
N GLU A 303 13.42 5.24 -21.52
CA GLU A 303 13.27 4.23 -22.56
C GLU A 303 14.33 3.14 -22.42
N ALA A 304 15.60 3.53 -22.25
CA ALA A 304 16.71 2.59 -22.04
C ALA A 304 16.53 1.74 -20.77
N LYS A 305 16.03 2.34 -19.68
CA LYS A 305 15.68 1.64 -18.44
C LYS A 305 14.58 0.61 -18.65
N ILE A 306 13.48 1.00 -19.29
CA ILE A 306 12.31 0.14 -19.52
C ILE A 306 12.69 -1.04 -20.40
N ILE A 307 13.29 -0.77 -21.56
CA ILE A 307 13.64 -1.84 -22.49
C ILE A 307 14.73 -2.74 -21.88
N GLY A 308 15.72 -2.18 -21.19
CA GLY A 308 16.73 -2.96 -20.49
C GLY A 308 16.12 -3.88 -19.43
N SER A 309 15.17 -3.37 -18.64
CA SER A 309 14.45 -4.16 -17.63
C SER A 309 13.65 -5.30 -18.27
N MET A 310 12.98 -5.04 -19.40
CA MET A 310 12.25 -6.06 -20.18
C MET A 310 13.17 -7.15 -20.73
N MET A 311 14.31 -6.77 -21.31
CA MET A 311 15.24 -7.71 -21.94
C MET A 311 15.85 -8.70 -20.95
N ARG A 312 15.89 -8.36 -19.66
CA ARG A 312 16.39 -9.25 -18.58
C ARG A 312 15.65 -10.59 -18.51
N PHE A 313 14.37 -10.62 -18.88
CA PHE A 313 13.55 -11.84 -18.83
C PHE A 313 13.71 -12.73 -20.07
N LYS A 314 14.42 -12.26 -21.11
CA LYS A 314 14.63 -12.98 -22.37
C LYS A 314 15.97 -13.68 -22.33
N LYS A 315 15.96 -15.01 -22.35
CA LYS A 315 17.17 -15.84 -22.21
C LYS A 315 17.77 -16.20 -23.55
N GLU A 316 16.96 -16.32 -24.59
CA GLU A 316 17.39 -16.82 -25.89
C GLU A 316 17.65 -15.70 -26.90
N GLU A 317 18.67 -15.89 -27.74
CA GLU A 317 19.02 -14.97 -28.82
C GLU A 317 17.84 -14.67 -29.76
N LYS A 318 17.02 -15.69 -30.04
CA LYS A 318 15.83 -15.57 -30.88
C LYS A 318 14.81 -14.57 -30.32
N GLU A 319 14.64 -14.53 -29.01
CA GLU A 319 13.74 -13.58 -28.35
C GLU A 319 14.26 -12.14 -28.45
N TRP A 320 15.57 -11.96 -28.36
CA TRP A 320 16.23 -10.66 -28.53
C TRP A 320 16.14 -10.15 -29.97
N LEU A 321 16.37 -11.03 -30.94
CA LEU A 321 16.21 -10.71 -32.37
C LEU A 321 14.76 -10.35 -32.71
N HIS A 322 13.78 -11.03 -32.10
CA HIS A 322 12.37 -10.72 -32.29
C HIS A 322 12.03 -9.29 -31.81
N VAL A 323 12.51 -8.89 -30.63
CA VAL A 323 12.38 -7.50 -30.14
C VAL A 323 13.07 -6.52 -31.08
N LYS A 324 14.31 -6.80 -31.46
CA LYS A 324 15.11 -5.95 -32.37
C LYS A 324 14.41 -5.76 -33.72
N ASN A 325 13.79 -6.79 -34.27
CA ASN A 325 13.20 -6.77 -35.61
C ASN A 325 11.70 -6.42 -35.62
N SER A 326 11.12 -6.07 -34.46
CA SER A 326 9.70 -5.75 -34.37
C SER A 326 9.31 -4.57 -35.28
N SER A 327 8.18 -4.69 -35.96
CA SER A 327 7.59 -3.61 -36.78
C SER A 327 7.14 -2.42 -35.94
N ILE A 328 6.99 -2.59 -34.61
CA ILE A 328 6.57 -1.54 -33.66
C ILE A 328 7.54 -0.36 -33.65
N TRP A 329 8.84 -0.62 -33.86
CA TRP A 329 9.85 0.43 -33.97
C TRP A 329 9.60 1.39 -35.14
N ASN A 330 8.90 0.93 -36.18
CA ASN A 330 8.63 1.67 -37.41
C ASN A 330 7.24 2.31 -37.41
N LEU A 331 6.45 2.10 -36.35
CA LEU A 331 5.19 2.79 -36.15
C LEU A 331 5.50 4.26 -35.87
N GLY A 332 5.60 5.06 -36.94
CA GLY A 332 5.87 6.50 -36.87
C GLY A 332 4.95 7.13 -35.82
N CYS A 333 5.56 7.83 -34.85
CA CYS A 333 4.94 8.37 -33.64
C CYS A 333 3.43 8.56 -33.78
N PHE A 334 2.64 7.55 -33.40
CA PHE A 334 1.18 7.61 -33.46
C PHE A 334 0.73 8.88 -32.75
N LYS A 335 0.33 9.88 -33.56
CA LYS A 335 -0.04 11.24 -33.11
C LYS A 335 0.81 11.77 -31.95
N LYS A 336 2.15 11.83 -32.08
CA LYS A 336 3.07 12.52 -31.12
C LYS A 336 2.96 12.10 -29.63
N ALA A 337 2.21 11.07 -29.24
CA ALA A 337 1.80 10.89 -27.83
C ALA A 337 2.38 9.66 -27.11
N ILE A 338 2.71 8.57 -27.81
CA ILE A 338 3.17 7.32 -27.17
C ILE A 338 4.44 6.83 -27.86
N ALA A 339 5.49 6.59 -27.07
CA ALA A 339 6.76 6.07 -27.56
C ALA A 339 6.66 4.57 -27.88
N PRO A 340 7.21 4.09 -29.01
CA PRO A 340 7.22 2.66 -29.38
C PRO A 340 7.76 1.73 -28.30
N VAL A 341 8.76 2.19 -27.53
CA VAL A 341 9.36 1.45 -26.41
C VAL A 341 8.33 1.09 -25.35
N LEU A 342 7.40 2.01 -25.04
CA LEU A 342 6.36 1.78 -24.04
C LEU A 342 5.38 0.72 -24.52
N LEU A 343 4.94 0.81 -25.78
CA LEU A 343 4.04 -0.17 -26.36
C LEU A 343 4.68 -1.56 -26.45
N LEU A 344 5.96 -1.61 -26.83
CA LEU A 344 6.74 -2.84 -26.88
C LEU A 344 6.87 -3.47 -25.49
N SER A 345 7.16 -2.67 -24.46
CA SER A 345 7.25 -3.15 -23.08
C SER A 345 5.94 -3.74 -22.58
N PHE A 346 4.80 -3.14 -22.94
CA PHE A 346 3.47 -3.65 -22.61
C PHE A 346 3.13 -4.94 -23.37
N LEU A 347 3.41 -5.01 -24.67
CA LEU A 347 3.07 -6.18 -25.48
C LEU A 347 3.81 -7.46 -25.05
N HIS A 348 5.01 -7.30 -24.48
CA HIS A 348 5.79 -8.40 -23.93
C HIS A 348 5.50 -8.72 -22.45
N LEU A 349 4.58 -8.02 -21.78
CA LEU A 349 4.13 -8.44 -20.45
C LEU A 349 3.35 -9.77 -20.54
N PRO A 350 3.38 -10.59 -19.48
CA PRO A 350 2.46 -11.71 -19.31
C PRO A 350 1.00 -11.26 -19.45
N SER A 351 0.16 -12.09 -20.04
CA SER A 351 -1.22 -11.74 -20.41
C SER A 351 -2.07 -11.34 -19.20
N ASN A 352 -1.92 -12.05 -18.09
CA ASN A 352 -2.49 -11.76 -16.76
C ASN A 352 -2.08 -10.37 -16.24
N ILE A 353 -0.81 -9.97 -16.40
CA ILE A 353 -0.29 -8.69 -15.89
C ILE A 353 -0.72 -7.51 -16.77
N LYS A 354 -0.93 -7.72 -18.09
CA LYS A 354 -1.44 -6.68 -19.00
C LYS A 354 -2.76 -6.07 -18.51
N HIS A 355 -3.68 -6.87 -17.97
CA HIS A 355 -4.95 -6.36 -17.44
C HIS A 355 -4.77 -5.59 -16.15
N CYS A 356 -3.91 -6.06 -15.24
CA CYS A 356 -3.56 -5.33 -14.02
C CYS A 356 -3.00 -3.94 -14.36
N PHE A 357 -2.12 -3.86 -15.36
CA PHE A 357 -1.63 -2.60 -15.90
C PHE A 357 -2.75 -1.74 -16.51
N SER A 358 -3.57 -2.31 -17.40
CA SER A 358 -4.67 -1.57 -18.04
C SER A 358 -5.68 -1.03 -17.03
N PHE A 359 -5.99 -1.79 -15.97
CA PHE A 359 -6.87 -1.35 -14.88
C PHE A 359 -6.35 -0.09 -14.19
N CYS A 360 -5.03 0.11 -14.12
CA CYS A 360 -4.46 1.30 -13.50
C CYS A 360 -4.79 2.60 -14.24
N SER A 361 -5.31 2.54 -15.47
CA SER A 361 -5.81 3.71 -16.20
C SER A 361 -7.05 4.35 -15.56
N THR A 362 -7.71 3.63 -14.64
CA THR A 362 -8.86 4.13 -13.89
C THR A 362 -8.46 5.21 -12.88
N PHE A 363 -7.25 5.17 -12.35
CA PHE A 363 -6.78 6.19 -11.43
C PHE A 363 -6.50 7.50 -12.16
N PRO A 364 -6.67 8.67 -11.52
CA PRO A 364 -6.28 9.94 -12.08
C PRO A 364 -4.78 9.97 -12.37
N LYS A 365 -4.41 10.84 -13.30
CA LYS A 365 -3.01 11.08 -13.61
C LYS A 365 -2.27 11.53 -12.34
N SER A 366 -1.09 10.98 -12.11
CA SER A 366 -0.25 11.28 -10.95
C SER A 366 -0.82 10.86 -9.59
N TYR A 367 -1.91 10.09 -9.54
CA TYR A 367 -2.48 9.63 -8.30
C TYR A 367 -1.54 8.67 -7.55
N GLU A 368 -1.41 8.87 -6.24
CA GLU A 368 -0.64 8.01 -5.33
C GLU A 368 -1.48 6.82 -4.87
N ILE A 369 -1.06 5.63 -5.28
CA ILE A 369 -1.78 4.38 -5.04
C ILE A 369 -1.07 3.60 -3.93
N LYS A 370 -1.84 3.12 -2.94
CA LYS A 370 -1.37 2.12 -1.98
C LYS A 370 -1.33 0.75 -2.64
N LYS A 371 -0.18 0.06 -2.56
CA LYS A 371 0.03 -1.28 -3.18
C LYS A 371 -1.09 -2.27 -2.81
N GLU A 372 -1.40 -2.37 -1.51
CA GLU A 372 -2.42 -3.31 -1.01
C GLU A 372 -3.83 -3.01 -1.53
N ASN A 373 -4.20 -1.73 -1.68
CA ASN A 373 -5.51 -1.36 -2.24
C ASN A 373 -5.60 -1.81 -3.71
N LEU A 374 -4.54 -1.59 -4.48
CA LEU A 374 -4.52 -1.99 -5.89
C LEU A 374 -4.58 -3.51 -6.06
N ILE A 375 -3.84 -4.26 -5.24
CA ILE A 375 -3.89 -5.73 -5.20
C ILE A 375 -5.31 -6.21 -4.91
N ASN A 376 -5.94 -5.67 -3.87
CA ASN A 376 -7.30 -6.02 -3.49
C ASN A 376 -8.32 -5.70 -4.61
N MET A 377 -8.13 -4.59 -5.32
CA MET A 377 -8.95 -4.26 -6.50
C MET A 377 -8.73 -5.24 -7.65
N TRP A 378 -7.49 -5.67 -7.94
CA TRP A 378 -7.21 -6.67 -8.97
C TRP A 378 -7.86 -8.02 -8.64
N ILE A 379 -7.78 -8.46 -7.39
CA ILE A 379 -8.44 -9.69 -6.90
C ILE A 379 -9.96 -9.56 -7.01
N ALA A 380 -10.52 -8.43 -6.57
CA ALA A 380 -11.96 -8.15 -6.69
C ALA A 380 -12.45 -8.19 -8.14
N HIS A 381 -11.65 -7.70 -9.08
CA HIS A 381 -11.95 -7.80 -10.50
C HIS A 381 -11.84 -9.22 -11.07
N GLY A 382 -11.11 -10.12 -10.42
CA GLY A 382 -10.78 -11.44 -10.94
C GLY A 382 -9.67 -11.40 -12.00
N LEU A 383 -8.69 -10.49 -11.84
CA LEU A 383 -7.51 -10.39 -12.72
C LEU A 383 -6.37 -11.32 -12.30
N VAL A 384 -6.51 -11.96 -11.14
CA VAL A 384 -5.51 -12.81 -10.51
C VAL A 384 -6.06 -14.22 -10.44
N PHE A 385 -5.31 -15.19 -10.97
CA PHE A 385 -5.70 -16.58 -11.07
C PHE A 385 -4.88 -17.42 -10.09
N ALA A 386 -5.52 -18.40 -9.45
CA ALA A 386 -4.81 -19.36 -8.62
C ALA A 386 -3.87 -20.22 -9.48
N ASP A 387 -2.68 -20.49 -8.97
CA ASP A 387 -1.73 -21.40 -9.62
C ASP A 387 -1.96 -22.85 -9.20
N GLU A 388 -1.33 -23.79 -9.92
CA GLU A 388 -1.35 -25.22 -9.57
C GLU A 388 -0.62 -25.49 -8.24
N GLU A 389 0.21 -24.54 -7.78
CA GLU A 389 1.00 -24.62 -6.55
C GLU A 389 0.19 -24.27 -5.28
N GLY A 390 -1.04 -23.78 -5.41
CA GLY A 390 -1.94 -23.49 -4.29
C GLY A 390 -1.59 -22.22 -3.51
N LYS A 391 -0.91 -21.25 -4.14
CA LYS A 391 -0.59 -19.97 -3.49
C LYS A 391 -1.83 -19.11 -3.23
N GLN A 392 -1.74 -18.21 -2.24
CA GLN A 392 -2.80 -17.22 -1.99
C GLN A 392 -2.87 -16.20 -3.13
N LEU A 393 -4.07 -15.68 -3.41
CA LEU A 393 -4.27 -14.71 -4.48
C LEU A 393 -3.52 -13.40 -4.20
N GLU A 394 -3.44 -13.01 -2.93
CA GLU A 394 -2.74 -11.84 -2.44
C GLU A 394 -1.24 -11.91 -2.76
N ASP A 395 -0.62 -13.08 -2.58
CA ASP A 395 0.79 -13.32 -2.91
C ASP A 395 1.03 -13.27 -4.43
N ILE A 396 0.17 -13.91 -5.22
CA ILE A 396 0.26 -13.88 -6.69
C ILE A 396 0.07 -12.45 -7.22
N ALA A 397 -0.88 -11.71 -6.66
CA ALA A 397 -1.12 -10.32 -7.02
C ALA A 397 0.06 -9.41 -6.63
N ALA A 398 0.68 -9.66 -5.48
CA ALA A 398 1.90 -8.97 -5.06
C ALA A 398 3.06 -9.26 -6.02
N GLU A 399 3.23 -10.51 -6.47
CA GLU A 399 4.20 -10.89 -7.52
C GLU A 399 3.93 -10.10 -8.82
N TYR A 400 2.67 -9.98 -9.26
CA TYR A 400 2.32 -9.19 -10.46
C TYR A 400 2.64 -7.70 -10.30
N PHE A 401 2.38 -7.14 -9.11
CA PHE A 401 2.73 -5.75 -8.81
C PHE A 401 4.24 -5.55 -8.84
N ASP A 402 4.99 -6.46 -8.23
CA ASP A 402 6.45 -6.38 -8.15
C ASP A 402 7.10 -6.53 -9.53
N GLU A 403 6.52 -7.31 -10.44
CA GLU A 403 6.92 -7.34 -11.85
C GLU A 403 6.72 -5.99 -12.55
N LEU A 404 5.56 -5.35 -12.38
CA LEU A 404 5.29 -4.01 -12.94
C LEU A 404 6.24 -2.96 -12.36
N LEU A 405 6.48 -3.01 -11.05
CA LEU A 405 7.44 -2.13 -10.38
C LEU A 405 8.86 -2.34 -10.92
N TRP A 406 9.28 -3.59 -11.09
CA TRP A 406 10.58 -3.95 -11.69
C TRP A 406 10.74 -3.43 -13.10
N MET A 407 9.68 -3.54 -13.90
CA MET A 407 9.62 -3.02 -15.26
C MET A 407 9.58 -1.49 -15.33
N SER A 408 9.65 -0.81 -14.19
CA SER A 408 9.59 0.65 -14.04
C SER A 408 8.28 1.25 -14.52
N PHE A 409 7.17 0.53 -14.37
CA PHE A 409 5.84 1.07 -14.64
C PHE A 409 5.35 1.96 -13.49
N PHE A 410 5.79 1.64 -12.27
CA PHE A 410 5.56 2.42 -11.06
C PHE A 410 6.83 3.07 -10.53
N GLU A 411 6.64 4.18 -9.85
CA GLU A 411 7.62 4.92 -9.07
C GLU A 411 7.22 4.87 -7.59
N LYS A 412 8.17 4.56 -6.70
CA LYS A 412 7.98 4.69 -5.24
C LYS A 412 8.02 6.17 -4.89
N VAL A 413 6.96 6.72 -4.30
CA VAL A 413 6.83 8.15 -4.00
C VAL A 413 7.19 8.43 -2.55
N ASN A 414 6.40 7.89 -1.62
CA ASN A 414 6.58 8.13 -0.19
C ASN A 414 6.80 6.80 0.55
N GLU A 415 7.57 6.89 1.63
CA GLU A 415 7.71 5.85 2.64
C GLU A 415 7.44 6.53 3.98
N SER A 416 6.38 6.10 4.67
CA SER A 416 6.07 6.62 6.00
C SER A 416 7.25 6.40 6.96
N CYS A 417 7.36 7.25 8.00
CA CYS A 417 8.49 7.22 8.95
C CYS A 417 8.67 5.89 9.70
N ASP A 418 7.64 5.04 9.69
CA ASP A 418 7.61 3.70 10.28
C ASP A 418 7.80 2.56 9.26
N GLY A 419 7.96 2.88 7.97
CA GLY A 419 8.20 1.94 6.87
C GLY A 419 6.99 1.10 6.45
N TYR A 420 5.82 1.30 7.07
CA TYR A 420 4.64 0.45 6.83
C TYR A 420 3.75 0.91 5.68
N LEU A 421 3.81 2.19 5.30
CA LEU A 421 2.96 2.74 4.26
C LEU A 421 3.81 3.30 3.12
N ILE A 422 3.88 2.53 2.05
CA ILE A 422 4.55 2.91 0.80
C ILE A 422 3.48 3.23 -0.24
N THR A 423 3.56 4.42 -0.83
CA THR A 423 2.72 4.81 -1.96
C THR A 423 3.51 4.78 -3.27
N TYR A 424 2.80 4.43 -4.34
CA TYR A 424 3.36 4.28 -5.66
C TYR A 424 2.57 5.13 -6.65
N LYS A 425 3.27 5.69 -7.64
CA LYS A 425 2.66 6.46 -8.73
C LYS A 425 3.03 5.82 -10.05
N MET A 426 2.06 5.68 -10.94
CA MET A 426 2.35 5.26 -12.32
C MET A 426 3.02 6.42 -13.06
N TYR A 427 4.11 6.14 -13.79
CA TYR A 427 4.73 7.18 -14.61
C TYR A 427 3.75 7.70 -15.67
N ASP A 428 3.72 9.01 -15.87
CA ASP A 428 2.87 9.72 -16.83
C ASP A 428 2.80 9.11 -18.24
N LEU A 429 3.94 8.62 -18.72
CA LEU A 429 4.06 7.99 -20.03
C LEU A 429 3.33 6.65 -20.08
N PHE A 430 3.44 5.84 -19.03
CA PHE A 430 2.70 4.60 -18.87
C PHE A 430 1.22 4.84 -18.62
N TYR A 431 0.87 5.87 -17.85
CA TYR A 431 -0.52 6.30 -17.69
C TYR A 431 -1.15 6.67 -19.04
N SER A 432 -0.42 7.41 -19.88
CA SER A 432 -0.88 7.79 -21.23
C SER A 432 -1.08 6.56 -22.13
N LEU A 433 -0.17 5.58 -22.04
CA LEU A 433 -0.33 4.29 -22.73
C LEU A 433 -1.56 3.53 -22.22
N ALA A 434 -1.70 3.36 -20.90
CA ALA A 434 -2.83 2.66 -20.28
C ALA A 434 -4.17 3.29 -20.69
N ARG A 435 -4.26 4.64 -20.69
CA ARG A 435 -5.45 5.35 -21.15
C ARG A 435 -5.75 5.13 -22.61
N HIS A 436 -4.74 5.08 -23.47
CA HIS A 436 -4.93 4.79 -24.89
C HIS A 436 -5.50 3.38 -25.12
N LEU A 437 -5.02 2.40 -24.34
CA LEU A 437 -5.45 1.00 -24.41
C LEU A 437 -6.88 0.78 -23.92
N THR A 438 -7.37 1.59 -22.97
CA THR A 438 -8.70 1.40 -22.36
C THR A 438 -9.73 2.47 -22.73
N THR A 439 -9.47 3.31 -23.75
CA THR A 439 -10.34 4.44 -24.14
C THR A 439 -11.81 4.08 -24.37
N THR A 440 -12.11 2.85 -24.77
CA THR A 440 -13.49 2.40 -25.05
C THR A 440 -14.23 1.91 -23.81
N GLU A 441 -13.53 1.64 -22.71
CA GLU A 441 -14.06 0.97 -21.51
C GLU A 441 -13.90 1.79 -20.24
N THR A 442 -12.91 2.68 -20.20
CA THR A 442 -12.57 3.52 -19.05
C THR A 442 -12.84 4.98 -19.33
N ILE A 443 -13.59 5.62 -18.44
CA ILE A 443 -13.83 7.06 -18.46
C ILE A 443 -13.39 7.72 -17.15
N ILE A 444 -12.86 8.94 -17.24
CA ILE A 444 -12.64 9.81 -16.08
C ILE A 444 -13.47 11.06 -16.34
N LEU A 445 -14.40 11.37 -15.44
CA LEU A 445 -15.32 12.50 -15.54
C LEU A 445 -14.85 13.60 -14.59
N SER A 446 -14.57 14.78 -15.14
CA SER A 446 -14.16 15.98 -14.39
C SER A 446 -15.20 17.10 -14.41
N SER A 447 -16.23 17.04 -15.27
CA SER A 447 -17.33 18.01 -15.32
C SER A 447 -18.62 17.35 -15.80
N ILE A 448 -19.75 17.73 -15.22
CA ILE A 448 -21.08 17.11 -15.44
C ILE A 448 -21.66 17.45 -16.83
N ASN A 449 -21.07 18.39 -17.57
CA ASN A 449 -21.70 19.00 -18.76
C ASN A 449 -21.43 18.30 -20.10
N GLU A 450 -20.68 17.20 -20.12
CA GLU A 450 -20.35 16.51 -21.36
C GLU A 450 -21.27 15.31 -21.61
N ARG A 451 -21.90 15.28 -22.79
CA ARG A 451 -22.78 14.19 -23.24
C ARG A 451 -21.95 13.02 -23.74
N TYR A 452 -21.48 12.17 -22.83
CA TYR A 452 -20.81 10.93 -23.17
C TYR A 452 -21.81 9.79 -23.39
N ASP A 453 -21.56 8.94 -24.38
CA ASP A 453 -22.21 7.63 -24.45
C ASP A 453 -21.52 6.69 -23.45
N LEU A 454 -22.22 6.39 -22.36
CA LEU A 454 -21.71 5.56 -21.27
C LEU A 454 -22.14 4.10 -21.39
N SER A 455 -22.82 3.71 -22.47
CA SER A 455 -23.44 2.39 -22.61
C SER A 455 -22.47 1.21 -22.56
N ASN A 456 -21.23 1.40 -23.02
CA ASN A 456 -20.17 0.37 -23.06
C ASN A 456 -19.08 0.57 -22.00
N ILE A 457 -19.24 1.56 -21.11
CA ILE A 457 -18.25 1.87 -20.08
C ILE A 457 -18.29 0.80 -18.97
N ARG A 458 -17.12 0.26 -18.65
CA ARG A 458 -16.91 -0.74 -17.59
C ARG A 458 -16.20 -0.17 -16.38
N HIS A 459 -15.43 0.91 -16.55
CA HIS A 459 -14.71 1.55 -15.46
C HIS A 459 -14.92 3.06 -15.50
N ALA A 460 -15.44 3.63 -14.42
CA ALA A 460 -15.64 5.07 -14.31
C ALA A 460 -14.92 5.63 -13.08
N SER A 461 -14.30 6.78 -13.27
CA SER A 461 -13.70 7.55 -12.19
C SER A 461 -14.25 8.97 -12.19
N LEU A 462 -14.64 9.45 -11.02
CA LEU A 462 -15.19 10.78 -10.83
C LEU A 462 -14.14 11.64 -10.13
N LEU A 463 -13.79 12.76 -10.76
CA LEU A 463 -13.00 13.82 -10.16
C LEU A 463 -13.98 14.90 -9.72
N SER A 464 -14.31 14.93 -8.42
CA SER A 464 -15.18 15.95 -7.85
C SER A 464 -14.35 17.17 -7.48
N ASP A 465 -14.68 18.32 -8.07
CA ASP A 465 -14.18 19.62 -7.65
C ASP A 465 -15.03 20.16 -6.48
N TYR A 466 -14.58 21.23 -5.83
CA TYR A 466 -15.31 21.90 -4.75
C TYR A 466 -16.66 22.50 -5.20
N ARG A 467 -16.98 22.48 -6.50
CA ARG A 467 -18.21 23.05 -7.09
C ARG A 467 -19.25 21.97 -7.41
N SER A 468 -18.83 20.71 -7.53
CA SER A 468 -19.63 19.58 -7.99
C SER A 468 -19.66 18.48 -6.94
N SER A 469 -20.67 18.54 -6.08
CA SER A 469 -20.84 17.69 -4.92
C SER A 469 -21.71 16.44 -5.17
N MET A 470 -22.01 16.05 -6.43
CA MET A 470 -22.93 14.94 -6.70
C MET A 470 -22.39 13.93 -7.73
N ILE A 471 -22.73 12.65 -7.51
CA ILE A 471 -22.54 11.59 -8.51
C ILE A 471 -23.48 11.86 -9.70
N PRO A 472 -22.98 12.00 -10.94
CA PRO A 472 -23.81 12.32 -12.09
C PRO A 472 -24.88 11.25 -12.37
N THR A 473 -26.14 11.65 -12.50
CA THR A 473 -27.23 10.72 -12.85
C THR A 473 -27.07 10.11 -14.25
N SER A 474 -26.30 10.76 -15.13
CA SER A 474 -25.90 10.21 -16.44
C SER A 474 -25.20 8.85 -16.33
N LEU A 475 -24.49 8.57 -15.22
CA LEU A 475 -23.88 7.26 -14.98
C LEU A 475 -24.89 6.12 -14.97
N CYS A 476 -26.19 6.37 -14.75
CA CYS A 476 -27.22 5.33 -14.86
C CYS A 476 -27.29 4.67 -16.26
N GLN A 477 -26.71 5.30 -17.29
CA GLN A 477 -26.56 4.71 -18.62
C GLN A 477 -25.52 3.58 -18.66
N ALA A 478 -24.53 3.57 -17.75
CA ALA A 478 -23.46 2.58 -17.66
C ALA A 478 -23.93 1.28 -16.97
N LYS A 479 -24.75 0.50 -17.66
CA LYS A 479 -25.35 -0.73 -17.10
C LYS A 479 -24.35 -1.85 -16.81
N TYR A 480 -23.19 -1.84 -17.46
CA TYR A 480 -22.14 -2.86 -17.32
C TYR A 480 -20.94 -2.37 -16.50
N LEU A 481 -21.15 -1.33 -15.69
CA LEU A 481 -20.11 -0.76 -14.86
C LEU A 481 -19.60 -1.78 -13.83
N ARG A 482 -18.29 -2.02 -13.84
CA ARG A 482 -17.56 -2.92 -12.94
C ARG A 482 -16.74 -2.17 -11.89
N THR A 483 -16.36 -0.93 -12.17
CA THR A 483 -15.62 -0.06 -11.24
C THR A 483 -16.23 1.33 -11.20
N LEU A 484 -16.42 1.85 -9.99
CA LEU A 484 -16.67 3.26 -9.75
C LEU A 484 -15.70 3.77 -8.69
N LEU A 485 -14.78 4.66 -9.09
CA LEU A 485 -13.87 5.34 -8.17
C LEU A 485 -14.28 6.80 -8.03
N VAL A 486 -14.46 7.28 -6.81
CA VAL A 486 -14.82 8.67 -6.55
C VAL A 486 -13.68 9.35 -5.80
N PHE A 487 -13.06 10.31 -6.47
CA PHE A 487 -12.01 11.16 -5.89
C PHE A 487 -12.65 12.51 -5.58
N SER A 488 -12.99 12.73 -4.31
CA SER A 488 -13.56 13.99 -3.84
C SER A 488 -12.60 14.71 -2.90
N VAL A 489 -12.55 16.03 -3.03
CA VAL A 489 -11.74 16.93 -2.19
C VAL A 489 -12.64 17.70 -1.18
N GLY A 490 -13.91 17.29 -1.02
CA GLY A 490 -14.87 17.98 -0.15
C GLY A 490 -16.10 17.15 0.23
N GLU A 491 -17.06 17.79 0.91
CA GLU A 491 -18.33 17.14 1.26
C GLU A 491 -19.17 16.91 0.01
N MET A 492 -19.41 15.63 -0.31
CA MET A 492 -20.36 15.25 -1.34
C MET A 492 -21.79 15.38 -0.79
N ASN A 493 -22.66 16.06 -1.52
CA ASN A 493 -24.10 16.08 -1.30
C ASN A 493 -24.69 14.67 -1.47
N GLU A 494 -25.96 14.52 -1.10
CA GLU A 494 -26.70 13.25 -1.13
C GLU A 494 -26.50 12.45 -2.44
N VAL A 495 -26.17 11.16 -2.29
CA VAL A 495 -26.15 10.19 -3.40
C VAL A 495 -27.57 9.95 -3.87
N PRO A 496 -27.88 10.01 -5.19
CA PRO A 496 -29.22 9.74 -5.68
C PRO A 496 -29.70 8.35 -5.22
N SER A 497 -30.87 8.31 -4.59
CA SER A 497 -31.34 7.17 -3.78
C SER A 497 -31.38 5.82 -4.51
N ASN A 498 -31.51 5.81 -5.84
CA ASN A 498 -31.61 4.60 -6.66
C ASN A 498 -30.46 4.43 -7.67
N ILE A 499 -29.34 5.15 -7.50
CA ILE A 499 -28.25 5.10 -8.49
C ILE A 499 -27.64 3.70 -8.60
N PHE A 500 -27.44 3.03 -7.45
CA PHE A 500 -26.81 1.72 -7.36
C PHE A 500 -27.65 0.58 -7.95
N SER A 501 -28.97 0.77 -8.09
CA SER A 501 -29.86 -0.19 -8.75
C SER A 501 -29.48 -0.47 -10.21
N ASN A 502 -28.72 0.44 -10.84
CA ASN A 502 -28.26 0.29 -12.22
C ASN A 502 -26.92 -0.46 -12.33
N PHE A 503 -26.20 -0.68 -11.23
CA PHE A 503 -24.81 -1.17 -11.24
C PHE A 503 -24.70 -2.60 -10.69
N ILE A 504 -25.55 -3.51 -11.18
CA ILE A 504 -25.57 -4.92 -10.72
C ILE A 504 -24.26 -5.69 -10.97
N HIS A 505 -23.44 -5.21 -11.90
CA HIS A 505 -22.13 -5.77 -12.27
C HIS A 505 -20.94 -5.12 -11.55
N LEU A 506 -21.20 -4.15 -10.64
CA LEU A 506 -20.15 -3.42 -9.94
C LEU A 506 -19.39 -4.37 -9.01
N ARG A 507 -18.06 -4.43 -9.17
CA ARG A 507 -17.13 -5.24 -8.37
C ARG A 507 -16.33 -4.40 -7.39
N VAL A 508 -15.94 -3.20 -7.83
CA VAL A 508 -15.13 -2.25 -7.05
C VAL A 508 -15.88 -0.93 -6.92
N LEU A 509 -16.12 -0.51 -5.69
CA LEU A 509 -16.69 0.78 -5.34
C LEU A 509 -15.77 1.48 -4.35
N ASP A 510 -15.17 2.59 -4.77
CA ASP A 510 -14.35 3.45 -3.91
C ASP A 510 -15.07 4.78 -3.71
N LEU A 511 -15.44 5.03 -2.46
CA LEU A 511 -16.08 6.23 -1.96
C LEU A 511 -15.25 6.82 -0.81
N SER A 512 -13.94 6.55 -0.79
CA SER A 512 -13.03 7.08 0.22
C SER A 512 -13.05 8.61 0.23
N GLY A 513 -13.06 9.19 1.43
CA GLY A 513 -13.15 10.63 1.64
C GLY A 513 -14.49 11.27 1.23
N CYS A 514 -15.44 10.51 0.66
CA CYS A 514 -16.76 11.01 0.33
C CYS A 514 -17.62 10.95 1.60
N ASN A 515 -17.82 12.07 2.29
CA ASN A 515 -18.72 12.15 3.45
C ASN A 515 -20.20 12.00 3.05
N ILE A 516 -20.58 10.82 2.54
CA ILE A 516 -21.91 10.53 2.00
C ILE A 516 -22.72 9.61 2.91
N ASN A 517 -24.04 9.85 2.95
CA ASN A 517 -24.98 8.88 3.48
C ASN A 517 -25.24 7.80 2.43
N LEU A 518 -24.88 6.55 2.74
CA LEU A 518 -25.10 5.43 1.84
C LEU A 518 -26.61 5.14 1.68
N PRO A 519 -27.18 5.20 0.47
CA PRO A 519 -28.59 4.92 0.24
C PRO A 519 -28.89 3.43 0.43
N LYS A 520 -30.15 3.11 0.76
CA LYS A 520 -30.59 1.72 0.98
C LYS A 520 -30.34 0.81 -0.23
N SER A 521 -30.42 1.36 -1.44
CA SER A 521 -30.18 0.66 -2.71
C SER A 521 -28.76 0.10 -2.86
N ILE A 522 -27.81 0.47 -1.99
CA ILE A 522 -26.46 -0.12 -2.00
C ILE A 522 -26.51 -1.65 -1.85
N ASN A 523 -27.51 -2.19 -1.16
CA ASN A 523 -27.73 -3.64 -0.99
C ASN A 523 -28.04 -4.38 -2.31
N GLU A 524 -28.30 -3.66 -3.41
CA GLU A 524 -28.57 -4.23 -4.73
C GLU A 524 -27.28 -4.55 -5.51
N LEU A 525 -26.11 -4.10 -5.03
CA LEU A 525 -24.80 -4.38 -5.62
C LEU A 525 -24.33 -5.82 -5.32
N ARG A 526 -24.93 -6.80 -6.01
CA ARG A 526 -24.71 -8.23 -5.73
C ARG A 526 -23.32 -8.75 -6.11
N SER A 527 -22.70 -8.14 -7.11
CA SER A 527 -21.38 -8.51 -7.63
C SER A 527 -20.22 -7.81 -6.88
N LEU A 528 -20.54 -6.99 -5.87
CA LEU A 528 -19.55 -6.16 -5.18
C LEU A 528 -18.58 -7.03 -4.38
N LYS A 529 -17.28 -6.83 -4.63
CA LYS A 529 -16.17 -7.55 -3.99
C LYS A 529 -15.23 -6.63 -3.21
N TYR A 530 -15.15 -5.36 -3.59
CA TYR A 530 -14.33 -4.35 -2.90
C TYR A 530 -15.18 -3.11 -2.63
N LEU A 531 -15.21 -2.69 -1.36
CA LEU A 531 -15.86 -1.46 -0.93
C LEU A 531 -14.89 -0.65 -0.06
N ASP A 532 -14.57 0.56 -0.51
CA ASP A 532 -13.77 1.52 0.25
C ASP A 532 -14.62 2.70 0.68
N LEU A 533 -14.70 2.88 2.01
CA LEU A 533 -15.35 3.99 2.70
C LEU A 533 -14.35 4.64 3.66
N SER A 534 -13.05 4.52 3.41
CA SER A 534 -12.02 5.08 4.29
C SER A 534 -12.11 6.60 4.37
N ASN A 535 -11.72 7.17 5.51
CA ASN A 535 -11.74 8.60 5.80
C ASN A 535 -13.12 9.24 5.62
N THR A 536 -14.19 8.51 5.95
CA THR A 536 -15.56 9.04 5.93
C THR A 536 -16.11 9.19 7.35
N ASP A 537 -17.04 10.12 7.53
CA ASP A 537 -17.58 10.48 8.85
C ASP A 537 -18.83 9.68 9.26
N PHE A 538 -18.74 8.35 9.28
CA PHE A 538 -19.82 7.50 9.80
C PHE A 538 -19.79 7.40 11.32
N GLN A 539 -20.95 7.56 11.98
CA GLN A 539 -21.13 7.13 13.37
C GLN A 539 -21.49 5.64 13.45
N GLU A 540 -22.40 5.19 12.58
CA GLU A 540 -22.81 3.81 12.42
C GLU A 540 -22.85 3.46 10.94
N LEU A 541 -22.30 2.30 10.58
CA LEU A 541 -22.33 1.81 9.21
C LEU A 541 -23.67 1.07 8.96
N PRO A 542 -24.37 1.31 7.84
CA PRO A 542 -25.72 0.79 7.63
C PRO A 542 -25.77 -0.74 7.56
N SER A 543 -26.86 -1.33 8.07
CA SER A 543 -27.09 -2.78 8.03
C SER A 543 -27.21 -3.36 6.61
N SER A 544 -27.38 -2.51 5.58
CA SER A 544 -27.29 -2.90 4.18
C SER A 544 -25.95 -3.55 3.81
N ILE A 545 -24.84 -3.21 4.49
CA ILE A 545 -23.52 -3.80 4.21
C ILE A 545 -23.52 -5.33 4.45
N SER A 546 -24.33 -5.81 5.39
CA SER A 546 -24.52 -7.23 5.71
C SER A 546 -25.13 -8.05 4.56
N SER A 547 -25.58 -7.41 3.48
CA SER A 547 -26.17 -8.09 2.32
C SER A 547 -25.15 -8.58 1.30
N PHE A 548 -23.90 -8.08 1.33
CA PHE A 548 -22.89 -8.39 0.34
C PHE A 548 -22.24 -9.76 0.54
N ARG A 549 -22.79 -10.79 -0.09
CA ARG A 549 -22.26 -12.16 0.06
C ARG A 549 -20.90 -12.37 -0.60
N SER A 550 -20.60 -11.60 -1.64
CA SER A 550 -19.39 -11.72 -2.46
C SER A 550 -18.28 -10.75 -2.03
N LEU A 551 -18.50 -9.92 -1.01
CA LEU A 551 -17.54 -8.92 -0.58
C LEU A 551 -16.28 -9.59 -0.02
N MET A 552 -15.12 -9.21 -0.56
CA MET A 552 -13.80 -9.70 -0.16
C MET A 552 -13.06 -8.64 0.66
N THR A 553 -13.22 -7.36 0.33
CA THR A 553 -12.54 -6.25 1.02
C THR A 553 -13.55 -5.19 1.44
N LEU A 554 -13.52 -4.84 2.73
CA LEU A 554 -14.21 -3.69 3.31
C LEU A 554 -13.16 -2.79 3.97
N ASN A 555 -12.90 -1.63 3.38
CA ASN A 555 -11.98 -0.63 3.93
C ASN A 555 -12.75 0.51 4.61
N LEU A 556 -12.53 0.66 5.91
CA LEU A 556 -13.09 1.68 6.79
C LEU A 556 -11.98 2.48 7.49
N SER A 557 -10.74 2.37 7.01
CA SER A 557 -9.60 3.02 7.65
C SER A 557 -9.82 4.53 7.79
N GLY A 558 -9.37 5.12 8.89
CA GLY A 558 -9.52 6.56 9.17
C GLY A 558 -10.94 7.03 9.47
N CYS A 559 -11.94 6.14 9.58
CA CYS A 559 -13.29 6.51 10.04
C CYS A 559 -13.28 6.75 11.56
N ARG A 560 -12.78 7.91 12.00
CA ARG A 560 -12.48 8.20 13.42
C ARG A 560 -13.71 8.16 14.33
N ASN A 561 -14.88 8.54 13.82
CA ASN A 561 -16.12 8.63 14.58
C ASN A 561 -16.98 7.34 14.55
N LEU A 562 -16.53 6.29 13.85
CA LEU A 562 -17.27 5.04 13.71
C LEU A 562 -17.32 4.28 15.03
N GLN A 563 -18.52 4.15 15.62
CA GLN A 563 -18.71 3.57 16.95
C GLN A 563 -19.00 2.07 16.92
N THR A 564 -19.76 1.62 15.90
CA THR A 564 -20.19 0.23 15.76
C THR A 564 -20.19 -0.24 14.30
N LEU A 565 -19.95 -1.54 14.12
CA LEU A 565 -20.05 -2.24 12.84
C LEU A 565 -21.35 -3.07 12.80
N PRO A 566 -21.99 -3.21 11.62
CA PRO A 566 -23.18 -4.04 11.45
C PRO A 566 -22.84 -5.52 11.56
N ASP A 567 -23.86 -6.39 11.63
CA ASP A 567 -23.68 -7.84 11.61
C ASP A 567 -23.04 -8.29 10.29
N LEU A 568 -21.81 -8.78 10.32
CA LEU A 568 -21.09 -9.24 9.13
C LEU A 568 -21.21 -10.75 8.87
N SER A 569 -22.02 -11.50 9.64
CA SER A 569 -22.14 -12.97 9.55
C SER A 569 -22.46 -13.50 8.14
N ARG A 570 -23.15 -12.70 7.33
CA ARG A 570 -23.55 -13.05 5.95
C ARG A 570 -22.50 -12.73 4.89
N VAL A 571 -21.43 -12.02 5.26
CA VAL A 571 -20.34 -11.60 4.39
C VAL A 571 -19.22 -12.65 4.43
N THR A 572 -19.57 -13.91 4.17
CA THR A 572 -18.68 -15.05 4.44
C THR A 572 -17.43 -15.10 3.58
N SER A 573 -17.43 -14.40 2.44
CA SER A 573 -16.27 -14.29 1.54
C SER A 573 -15.27 -13.19 1.93
N LEU A 574 -15.51 -12.47 3.04
CA LEU A 574 -14.66 -11.36 3.47
C LEU A 574 -13.27 -11.86 3.84
N ARG A 575 -12.25 -11.26 3.21
CA ARG A 575 -10.83 -11.52 3.44
C ARG A 575 -10.14 -10.38 4.17
N HIS A 576 -10.55 -9.14 3.89
CA HIS A 576 -9.92 -7.94 4.47
C HIS A 576 -10.97 -7.03 5.09
N LEU A 577 -10.90 -6.85 6.41
CA LEU A 577 -11.64 -5.84 7.15
C LEU A 577 -10.63 -4.82 7.69
N ILE A 578 -10.47 -3.71 6.98
CA ILE A 578 -9.46 -2.69 7.29
C ILE A 578 -10.12 -1.61 8.13
N ILE A 579 -9.76 -1.53 9.40
CA ILE A 579 -10.37 -0.63 10.41
C ILE A 579 -9.31 0.17 11.18
N ASP A 580 -8.14 0.37 10.56
CA ASP A 580 -7.07 1.20 11.11
C ASP A 580 -7.52 2.63 11.31
N GLY A 581 -7.19 3.25 12.45
CA GLY A 581 -7.59 4.64 12.72
C GLY A 581 -9.09 4.85 13.04
N CYS A 582 -9.86 3.77 13.24
CA CYS A 582 -11.20 3.85 13.82
C CYS A 582 -11.12 4.03 15.34
N GLU A 583 -10.89 5.27 15.80
CA GLU A 583 -10.64 5.60 17.20
C GLU A 583 -11.87 5.42 18.11
N ALA A 584 -13.07 5.77 17.62
CA ALA A 584 -14.31 5.64 18.38
C ALA A 584 -14.91 4.22 18.40
N LEU A 585 -14.33 3.26 17.68
CA LEU A 585 -14.89 1.90 17.59
C LEU A 585 -14.79 1.23 18.95
N THR A 586 -15.92 0.74 19.47
CA THR A 586 -16.01 0.21 20.85
C THR A 586 -16.13 -1.31 20.93
N GLN A 587 -16.49 -1.97 19.83
CA GLN A 587 -16.79 -3.40 19.81
C GLN A 587 -16.60 -4.00 18.41
N MET A 588 -16.29 -5.29 18.36
CA MET A 588 -16.29 -6.08 17.12
C MET A 588 -17.72 -6.48 16.69
N PRO A 589 -18.00 -6.61 15.39
CA PRO A 589 -19.28 -7.13 14.92
C PRO A 589 -19.39 -8.60 15.30
N TRP A 590 -20.56 -9.04 15.76
CA TRP A 590 -20.76 -10.43 16.18
C TRP A 590 -21.75 -11.15 15.26
N PRO A 591 -21.48 -12.41 14.89
CA PRO A 591 -20.27 -13.22 15.17
C PRO A 591 -19.11 -13.02 14.16
N ILE A 592 -17.98 -12.44 14.59
CA ILE A 592 -16.78 -12.25 13.73
C ILE A 592 -16.08 -13.58 13.40
N GLY A 593 -16.10 -14.56 14.33
CA GLY A 593 -15.46 -15.86 14.14
C GLY A 593 -16.04 -16.69 12.98
N GLN A 594 -17.19 -16.32 12.42
CA GLN A 594 -17.76 -16.97 11.23
C GLN A 594 -17.08 -16.55 9.92
N LEU A 595 -16.29 -15.48 9.94
CA LEU A 595 -15.54 -15.00 8.79
C LEU A 595 -14.25 -15.82 8.60
N VAL A 596 -14.38 -17.11 8.34
CA VAL A 596 -13.25 -18.07 8.28
C VAL A 596 -12.23 -17.76 7.18
N HIS A 597 -12.61 -16.97 6.19
CA HIS A 597 -11.72 -16.50 5.12
C HIS A 597 -11.03 -15.17 5.45
N LEU A 598 -11.30 -14.57 6.61
CA LEU A 598 -10.70 -13.30 7.01
C LEU A 598 -9.20 -13.48 7.27
N GLN A 599 -8.40 -12.76 6.50
CA GLN A 599 -6.95 -12.73 6.55
C GLN A 599 -6.44 -11.44 7.19
N THR A 600 -7.06 -10.29 6.93
CA THR A 600 -6.61 -9.00 7.48
C THR A 600 -7.63 -8.45 8.46
N LEU A 601 -7.20 -8.29 9.71
CA LEU A 601 -7.93 -7.62 10.77
C LEU A 601 -6.94 -6.88 11.69
N PRO A 602 -6.68 -5.59 11.44
CA PRO A 602 -5.60 -4.87 12.12
C PRO A 602 -5.91 -4.60 13.59
N ILE A 603 -7.20 -4.53 13.97
CA ILE A 603 -7.64 -4.26 15.33
C ILE A 603 -8.72 -5.27 15.74
N PHE A 604 -8.57 -5.86 16.92
CA PHE A 604 -9.61 -6.65 17.58
C PHE A 604 -9.91 -6.04 18.95
N ILE A 605 -11.18 -5.72 19.21
CA ILE A 605 -11.61 -5.08 20.46
C ILE A 605 -12.36 -6.08 21.31
N VAL A 606 -11.77 -6.48 22.44
CA VAL A 606 -12.47 -7.30 23.43
C VAL A 606 -13.57 -6.46 24.07
N ARG A 607 -14.80 -7.01 24.10
CA ARG A 607 -15.99 -6.27 24.52
C ARG A 607 -15.94 -5.95 26.02
N LEU A 608 -16.07 -4.67 26.35
CA LEU A 608 -16.30 -4.22 27.73
C LEU A 608 -17.67 -4.72 28.24
N PRO A 609 -17.75 -5.27 29.46
CA PRO A 609 -19.02 -5.55 30.12
C PRO A 609 -19.87 -4.27 30.13
N ARG A 610 -21.12 -4.31 29.64
CA ARG A 610 -22.00 -3.14 29.67
C ARG A 610 -22.27 -2.72 31.12
N GLY A 611 -21.54 -1.72 31.58
CA GLY A 611 -21.82 -0.85 32.72
C GLY A 611 -21.45 0.57 32.31
N ASN A 612 -22.33 1.53 32.58
CA ASN A 612 -22.25 2.93 32.13
C ASN A 612 -20.85 3.55 32.20
N LYS A 613 -20.54 4.52 31.32
CA LYS A 613 -19.41 5.45 31.42
C LYS A 613 -19.07 5.75 32.89
N ILE A 614 -18.04 5.11 33.44
CA ILE A 614 -17.57 5.42 34.79
C ILE A 614 -16.42 6.41 34.64
N HIS A 615 -16.75 7.69 34.76
CA HIS A 615 -15.77 8.65 35.25
C HIS A 615 -15.43 8.24 36.69
N GLY A 616 -14.23 7.72 36.91
CA GLY A 616 -13.64 7.51 38.24
C GLY A 616 -13.88 6.13 38.86
N ARG A 617 -12.76 5.43 39.16
CA ARG A 617 -12.62 4.28 40.09
C ARG A 617 -13.94 3.75 40.68
N GLY A 618 -14.52 2.74 40.02
CA GLY A 618 -15.74 2.06 40.48
C GLY A 618 -15.74 0.57 40.15
N ASN A 619 -15.09 -0.22 41.01
CA ASN A 619 -15.34 -1.62 41.33
C ASN A 619 -15.80 -2.58 40.19
N LEU A 620 -14.85 -3.21 39.51
CA LEU A 620 -15.04 -4.23 38.45
C LEU A 620 -15.60 -5.59 38.98
N SER A 621 -15.63 -5.80 40.30
CA SER A 621 -15.98 -7.09 40.89
C SER A 621 -17.48 -7.39 40.97
N ALA A 622 -18.36 -6.40 40.76
CA ALA A 622 -19.81 -6.53 40.99
C ALA A 622 -20.64 -6.94 39.75
N LEU A 623 -20.04 -7.05 38.55
CA LEU A 623 -20.76 -7.40 37.31
C LEU A 623 -20.71 -8.91 36.96
N ARG A 624 -20.23 -9.74 37.89
CA ARG A 624 -19.80 -11.13 37.69
C ARG A 624 -20.91 -12.16 37.42
N LYS A 625 -22.18 -11.77 37.26
CA LYS A 625 -23.31 -12.70 37.04
C LYS A 625 -24.38 -12.12 36.11
N LYS A 626 -24.15 -12.19 34.79
CA LYS A 626 -25.23 -12.37 33.78
C LYS A 626 -24.64 -12.93 32.49
N ARG A 627 -24.86 -14.24 32.28
CA ARG A 627 -24.55 -14.98 31.05
C ARG A 627 -25.26 -14.35 29.85
N ALA A 628 -24.48 -13.70 28.98
CA ALA A 628 -24.69 -13.61 27.53
C ALA A 628 -23.43 -12.96 26.91
N TRP A 629 -22.28 -13.65 26.97
CA TRP A 629 -21.05 -13.23 26.29
C TRP A 629 -21.27 -13.37 24.78
N LYS A 630 -21.23 -12.26 24.04
CA LYS A 630 -21.51 -12.22 22.60
C LYS A 630 -20.36 -11.63 21.78
N SER A 631 -19.13 -11.72 22.26
CA SER A 631 -17.88 -11.57 21.47
C SER A 631 -16.72 -11.81 22.43
N SER A 632 -16.20 -13.04 22.41
CA SER A 632 -15.08 -13.45 23.27
C SER A 632 -13.80 -13.38 22.44
N ILE A 633 -12.65 -13.18 23.09
CA ILE A 633 -11.34 -13.25 22.40
C ILE A 633 -11.14 -14.62 21.71
N SER A 634 -11.86 -15.66 22.14
CA SER A 634 -11.95 -16.97 21.49
C SER A 634 -12.48 -16.94 20.04
N ASP A 635 -13.19 -15.89 19.61
CA ASP A 635 -13.61 -15.76 18.20
C ASP A 635 -12.40 -15.71 17.24
N LEU A 636 -11.23 -15.29 17.73
CA LEU A 636 -9.98 -15.31 16.97
C LEU A 636 -9.55 -16.72 16.58
N GLN A 637 -10.01 -17.78 17.26
CA GLN A 637 -9.59 -19.16 17.00
C GLN A 637 -9.86 -19.62 15.56
N PHE A 638 -10.94 -19.11 14.96
CA PHE A 638 -11.40 -19.50 13.64
C PHE A 638 -10.81 -18.66 12.50
N LEU A 639 -10.04 -17.62 12.82
CA LEU A 639 -9.55 -16.65 11.86
C LEU A 639 -8.07 -16.91 11.54
N ASN A 640 -7.74 -17.07 10.26
CA ASN A 640 -6.35 -17.23 9.80
C ASN A 640 -5.72 -15.87 9.47
N LEU A 641 -5.53 -15.05 10.50
CA LEU A 641 -5.07 -13.68 10.35
C LEU A 641 -3.58 -13.61 9.97
N GLN A 642 -3.27 -12.62 9.13
CA GLN A 642 -1.96 -12.36 8.56
C GLN A 642 -1.56 -10.89 8.79
N GLY A 643 -0.26 -10.60 8.71
CA GLY A 643 0.23 -9.23 8.80
C GLY A 643 0.18 -8.69 10.24
N GLN A 644 -0.71 -7.75 10.52
CA GLN A 644 -0.76 -7.06 11.81
C GLN A 644 -2.06 -7.32 12.57
N LEU A 645 -1.96 -7.47 13.89
CA LEU A 645 -3.11 -7.59 14.79
C LEU A 645 -2.85 -6.82 16.09
N LYS A 646 -3.73 -5.88 16.42
CA LYS A 646 -3.75 -5.19 17.72
C LYS A 646 -4.99 -5.59 18.51
N ILE A 647 -4.80 -6.26 19.65
CA ILE A 647 -5.86 -6.65 20.57
C ILE A 647 -5.99 -5.59 21.66
N LYS A 648 -7.15 -4.94 21.72
CA LYS A 648 -7.50 -3.91 22.71
C LYS A 648 -8.42 -4.45 23.80
N ASN A 649 -8.41 -3.76 24.93
CA ASN A 649 -9.25 -4.02 26.10
C ASN A 649 -8.99 -5.40 26.74
N LEU A 650 -7.74 -5.83 26.80
CA LEU A 650 -7.37 -7.13 27.37
C LEU A 650 -7.72 -7.24 28.86
N GLU A 651 -7.96 -6.13 29.57
CA GLU A 651 -8.52 -6.12 30.93
C GLU A 651 -9.92 -6.76 31.02
N CYS A 652 -10.60 -6.98 29.89
CA CYS A 652 -11.89 -7.66 29.84
C CYS A 652 -11.78 -9.19 29.82
N VAL A 653 -10.59 -9.73 29.55
CA VAL A 653 -10.34 -11.18 29.55
C VAL A 653 -10.03 -11.58 30.99
N THR A 654 -10.92 -12.34 31.61
CA THR A 654 -10.82 -12.68 33.04
C THR A 654 -10.39 -14.13 33.29
N ASP A 655 -10.16 -14.90 32.24
CA ASP A 655 -9.91 -16.33 32.31
C ASP A 655 -8.77 -16.73 31.34
N ALA A 656 -7.84 -17.54 31.84
CA ALA A 656 -6.69 -18.04 31.10
C ALA A 656 -7.07 -18.97 29.93
N GLU A 657 -8.10 -19.79 30.08
CA GLU A 657 -8.62 -20.68 29.03
C GLU A 657 -9.23 -19.86 27.88
N GLU A 658 -9.88 -18.72 28.18
CA GLU A 658 -10.41 -17.82 27.17
C GLU A 658 -9.29 -17.20 26.32
N ALA A 659 -8.19 -16.78 26.98
CA ALA A 659 -7.00 -16.27 26.31
C ALA A 659 -6.34 -17.36 25.44
N GLU A 660 -6.21 -18.58 25.96
CA GLU A 660 -5.63 -19.71 25.23
C GLU A 660 -6.48 -20.10 24.01
N ALA A 661 -7.81 -19.95 24.10
CA ALA A 661 -8.73 -20.20 23.01
C ALA A 661 -8.50 -19.26 21.81
N ALA A 662 -7.85 -18.11 21.97
CA ALA A 662 -7.50 -17.24 20.83
C ALA A 662 -6.51 -17.89 19.84
N LYS A 663 -5.77 -18.92 20.29
CA LYS A 663 -4.79 -19.70 19.52
C LYS A 663 -3.85 -18.84 18.67
N LEU A 664 -3.31 -17.76 19.26
CA LEU A 664 -2.35 -16.87 18.59
C LEU A 664 -1.10 -17.61 18.11
N LYS A 665 -0.68 -18.64 18.84
CA LYS A 665 0.41 -19.55 18.44
C LYS A 665 0.17 -20.30 17.14
N ASN A 666 -1.05 -20.38 16.62
CA ASN A 666 -1.36 -21.05 15.34
C ASN A 666 -1.38 -20.07 14.16
N LYS A 667 -1.17 -18.76 14.38
CA LYS A 667 -1.25 -17.72 13.34
C LYS A 667 0.11 -17.49 12.71
N GLU A 668 0.52 -18.41 11.84
CA GLU A 668 1.89 -18.50 11.30
C GLU A 668 2.32 -17.29 10.46
N HIS A 669 1.35 -16.62 9.83
CA HIS A 669 1.53 -15.48 8.92
C HIS A 669 1.37 -14.13 9.63
N LEU A 670 1.20 -14.11 10.95
CA LEU A 670 1.15 -12.87 11.72
C LEU A 670 2.57 -12.32 11.95
N GLU A 671 2.84 -11.14 11.44
CA GLU A 671 4.15 -10.47 11.52
C GLU A 671 4.25 -9.49 12.70
N SER A 672 3.14 -8.87 13.08
CA SER A 672 3.07 -7.84 14.12
C SER A 672 1.91 -8.08 15.07
N LEU A 673 2.18 -8.09 16.37
CA LEU A 673 1.18 -8.28 17.41
C LEU A 673 1.27 -7.16 18.45
N GLY A 674 0.14 -6.48 18.67
CA GLY A 674 -0.04 -5.52 19.75
C GLY A 674 -1.03 -6.01 20.79
N LEU A 675 -0.64 -6.03 22.06
CA LEU A 675 -1.48 -6.40 23.20
C LEU A 675 -1.68 -5.15 24.08
N CYS A 676 -2.93 -4.72 24.27
CA CYS A 676 -3.23 -3.46 24.94
C CYS A 676 -4.25 -3.64 26.07
N TRP A 677 -3.86 -3.15 27.25
CA TRP A 677 -4.71 -2.98 28.43
C TRP A 677 -5.04 -1.49 28.63
N GLY A 678 -6.32 -1.19 28.89
CA GLY A 678 -6.82 0.16 29.19
C GLY A 678 -6.94 1.11 27.99
N SER A 679 -7.52 2.30 28.25
CA SER A 679 -7.79 3.34 27.24
C SER A 679 -6.57 4.15 26.81
N ASP A 680 -5.52 4.16 27.63
CA ASP A 680 -4.44 5.17 27.54
C ASP A 680 -3.34 4.83 26.52
N GLY A 681 -3.50 3.72 25.78
CA GLY A 681 -2.56 3.26 24.76
C GLY A 681 -2.94 3.59 23.31
N ALA A 682 -4.03 4.31 23.08
CA ALA A 682 -4.54 4.58 21.73
C ALA A 682 -3.59 5.49 20.91
N ASP A 683 -3.05 6.55 21.53
CA ASP A 683 -2.30 7.60 20.84
C ASP A 683 -0.80 7.29 20.65
N LEU A 684 -0.25 6.36 21.43
CA LEU A 684 1.20 6.12 21.50
C LEU A 684 1.73 5.18 20.40
N ILE A 685 0.86 4.45 19.70
CA ILE A 685 1.25 3.45 18.69
C ILE A 685 1.23 4.04 17.26
N MET A 686 0.54 5.16 17.02
CA MET A 686 0.32 5.71 15.67
C MET A 686 1.42 6.64 15.16
N ASN A 687 2.35 7.12 15.99
CA ASN A 687 3.43 8.00 15.51
C ASN A 687 4.60 8.15 16.51
N PRO A 688 5.80 7.58 16.24
CA PRO A 688 6.98 7.83 17.08
C PRO A 688 7.44 9.29 17.06
N ALA A 689 7.04 10.07 16.03
CA ALA A 689 7.42 11.47 15.89
C ALA A 689 6.56 12.45 16.71
N LEU A 690 5.41 12.01 17.26
CA LEU A 690 4.52 12.86 18.07
C LEU A 690 4.95 13.00 19.53
N THR A 691 6.08 12.42 19.96
CA THR A 691 6.64 12.61 21.31
C THR A 691 7.01 14.06 21.62
N GLY A 692 6.91 14.99 20.66
CA GLY A 692 7.27 16.39 20.80
C GLY A 692 6.11 17.40 20.91
N LEU A 693 4.83 17.04 20.76
CA LEU A 693 3.74 18.03 20.72
C LEU A 693 2.78 17.92 21.91
N LYS A 694 2.93 18.92 22.81
CA LYS A 694 2.06 19.28 23.95
C LYS A 694 1.78 18.16 24.94
N GLN A 695 2.67 18.05 25.93
CA GLN A 695 2.31 17.59 27.26
C GLN A 695 1.03 18.30 27.72
N ARG A 696 -0.12 17.62 27.69
CA ARG A 696 -1.20 17.98 28.62
C ARG A 696 -0.61 17.74 30.01
N LYS A 697 -0.44 18.83 30.77
CA LYS A 697 0.05 18.81 32.15
C LYS A 697 -0.71 17.73 32.92
N PHE A 698 -0.03 16.64 33.26
CA PHE A 698 -0.45 15.77 34.36
C PHE A 698 -0.16 16.56 35.64
N GLN A 699 -1.17 17.23 36.18
CA GLN A 699 -1.11 17.64 37.57
C GLN A 699 -1.21 16.38 38.42
N ILE A 700 -0.08 15.96 38.96
CA ILE A 700 -0.04 15.14 40.16
C ILE A 700 -0.50 16.06 41.30
N GLN A 701 -1.79 16.03 41.63
CA GLN A 701 -2.17 16.38 43.00
C GLN A 701 -1.92 15.14 43.85
N GLY A 702 -0.98 15.30 44.77
CA GLY A 702 -0.53 14.26 45.67
C GLY A 702 -1.70 13.64 46.44
N SER A 703 -1.72 12.31 46.43
CA SER A 703 -2.12 11.55 47.60
C SER A 703 -1.22 10.33 47.65
N SER A 704 -0.18 10.47 48.45
CA SER A 704 0.41 9.37 49.19
C SER A 704 -0.71 8.60 49.88
N GLN A 705 -1.12 7.46 49.34
CA GLN A 705 -1.88 6.44 50.06
C GLN A 705 -1.77 5.09 49.33
N GLU A 706 -1.39 4.09 50.12
CA GLU A 706 -1.09 2.69 49.82
C GLU A 706 -2.05 2.00 48.82
N PRO A 707 -1.59 1.00 48.04
CA PRO A 707 -2.47 0.04 47.42
C PRO A 707 -2.33 -1.31 48.13
N GLN A 708 -3.09 -1.56 49.20
CA GLN A 708 -3.40 -2.92 49.63
C GLN A 708 -4.91 -3.08 49.81
N THR A 709 -5.62 -3.09 48.68
CA THR A 709 -6.93 -3.75 48.60
C THR A 709 -6.74 -5.05 47.84
N GLY A 710 -7.14 -6.20 48.40
CA GLY A 710 -6.88 -7.53 47.83
C GLY A 710 -7.42 -7.75 46.41
N ALA A 711 -8.33 -6.90 45.94
CA ALA A 711 -8.86 -6.92 44.58
C ALA A 711 -7.83 -6.49 43.52
N ALA A 712 -7.03 -5.46 43.77
CA ALA A 712 -6.06 -4.97 42.78
C ALA A 712 -4.95 -6.00 42.51
N PHE A 713 -4.51 -6.70 43.55
CA PHE A 713 -3.53 -7.77 43.44
C PHE A 713 -4.07 -8.97 42.65
N CYS A 714 -5.34 -9.33 42.82
CA CYS A 714 -5.98 -10.38 42.03
C CYS A 714 -6.00 -10.04 40.54
N ASP A 715 -6.31 -8.79 40.18
CA ASP A 715 -6.35 -8.35 38.77
C ASP A 715 -4.96 -8.45 38.10
N GLN A 716 -3.87 -8.23 38.85
CA GLN A 716 -2.50 -8.37 38.35
C GLN A 716 -2.12 -9.84 38.08
N ILE A 717 -2.55 -10.76 38.94
CA ILE A 717 -2.34 -12.19 38.75
C ILE A 717 -3.08 -12.67 37.50
N ILE A 718 -4.36 -12.32 37.38
CA ILE A 718 -5.19 -12.69 36.22
C ILE A 718 -4.57 -12.15 34.93
N ALA A 719 -4.14 -10.88 34.92
CA ALA A 719 -3.48 -10.30 33.76
C ALA A 719 -2.20 -11.07 33.37
N GLY A 720 -1.43 -11.55 34.35
CA GLY A 720 -0.26 -12.39 34.10
C GLY A 720 -0.61 -13.74 33.50
N GLU A 721 -1.64 -14.41 33.99
CA GLU A 721 -2.15 -15.67 33.43
C GLU A 721 -2.67 -15.46 31.99
N VAL A 722 -3.41 -14.38 31.74
CA VAL A 722 -3.90 -14.01 30.40
C VAL A 722 -2.73 -13.76 29.46
N LEU A 723 -1.76 -12.94 29.85
CA LEU A 723 -0.59 -12.67 29.01
C LEU A 723 0.17 -13.97 28.72
N ALA A 724 0.39 -14.84 29.70
CA ALA A 724 1.08 -16.12 29.48
C ALA A 724 0.39 -17.02 28.44
N ASN A 725 -0.95 -17.02 28.40
CA ASN A 725 -1.74 -17.82 27.46
C ASN A 725 -1.95 -17.18 26.08
N LEU A 726 -1.59 -15.90 25.90
CA LEU A 726 -1.58 -15.21 24.60
C LEU A 726 -0.27 -15.41 23.83
N GLN A 727 0.33 -16.61 23.95
CA GLN A 727 1.60 -16.94 23.29
C GLN A 727 1.53 -16.70 21.77
N PRO A 728 2.40 -15.82 21.21
CA PRO A 728 2.48 -15.60 19.77
C PRO A 728 3.17 -16.75 19.03
N HIS A 729 2.98 -16.81 17.71
CA HIS A 729 3.75 -17.72 16.85
C HIS A 729 5.23 -17.31 16.75
N GLU A 730 6.14 -18.28 16.56
CA GLU A 730 7.61 -18.07 16.54
C GLU A 730 8.10 -17.19 15.37
N ASN A 731 7.27 -17.03 14.33
CA ASN A 731 7.55 -16.19 13.15
C ASN A 731 7.32 -14.69 13.38
N LEU A 732 6.79 -14.29 14.54
CA LEU A 732 6.48 -12.89 14.82
C LEU A 732 7.73 -12.02 14.67
N LYS A 733 7.59 -10.86 14.01
CA LYS A 733 8.67 -9.88 13.82
C LYS A 733 8.56 -8.72 14.82
N ASN A 734 7.35 -8.22 15.06
CA ASN A 734 7.11 -7.05 15.91
C ASN A 734 6.16 -7.39 17.07
N LEU A 735 6.55 -7.04 18.29
CA LEU A 735 5.74 -7.24 19.49
C LEU A 735 5.56 -5.91 20.24
N PHE A 736 4.31 -5.55 20.51
CA PHE A 736 3.96 -4.36 21.29
C PHE A 736 3.11 -4.77 22.49
N ILE A 737 3.50 -4.38 23.70
CA ILE A 737 2.73 -4.60 24.92
C ILE A 737 2.51 -3.24 25.59
N VAL A 738 1.25 -2.85 25.79
CA VAL A 738 0.90 -1.53 26.30
C VAL A 738 -0.07 -1.65 27.46
N GLY A 739 0.24 -0.97 28.57
CA GLY A 739 -0.61 -0.85 29.75
C GLY A 739 -0.70 -2.12 30.60
N TYR A 740 0.15 -3.12 30.35
CA TYR A 740 0.10 -4.41 31.05
C TYR A 740 0.25 -4.23 32.57
N PRO A 741 -0.75 -4.66 33.38
CA PRO A 741 -0.77 -4.40 34.82
C PRO A 741 -0.10 -5.50 35.66
N GLY A 742 0.25 -6.64 35.06
CA GLY A 742 0.78 -7.80 35.78
C GLY A 742 2.18 -7.59 36.35
N LEU A 743 2.63 -8.56 37.14
CA LEU A 743 3.87 -8.46 37.93
C LEU A 743 5.12 -8.92 37.17
N SER A 744 4.97 -9.81 36.20
CA SER A 744 6.07 -10.41 35.45
C SER A 744 5.67 -10.68 34.00
N PHE A 745 6.66 -10.78 33.11
CA PHE A 745 6.46 -11.17 31.72
C PHE A 745 6.64 -12.69 31.55
N PRO A 746 5.91 -13.34 30.63
CA PRO A 746 6.12 -14.74 30.32
C PRO A 746 7.42 -14.95 29.53
N HIS A 747 7.98 -16.16 29.61
CA HIS A 747 9.12 -16.58 28.80
C HIS A 747 8.65 -17.15 27.45
N TRP A 748 8.50 -16.30 26.45
CA TRP A 748 8.19 -16.73 25.09
C TRP A 748 9.46 -16.92 24.26
N MET A 749 9.53 -18.03 23.53
CA MET A 749 10.62 -18.31 22.59
C MET A 749 10.28 -17.70 21.22
N LEU A 750 10.79 -16.49 20.95
CA LEU A 750 10.44 -15.71 19.75
C LEU A 750 11.67 -15.36 18.90
N PRO A 751 12.31 -16.33 18.22
CA PRO A 751 13.63 -16.16 17.60
C PRO A 751 13.67 -15.15 16.44
N ARG A 752 12.54 -14.89 15.79
CA ARG A 752 12.44 -13.99 14.62
C ARG A 752 12.03 -12.56 14.97
N VAL A 753 11.77 -12.25 16.24
CA VAL A 753 11.38 -10.90 16.66
C VAL A 753 12.52 -9.93 16.45
N THR A 754 12.25 -8.85 15.71
CA THR A 754 13.17 -7.76 15.40
C THR A 754 12.87 -6.49 16.18
N LYS A 755 11.62 -6.30 16.63
CA LYS A 755 11.20 -5.12 17.39
C LYS A 755 10.31 -5.50 18.57
N VAL A 756 10.68 -5.03 19.77
CA VAL A 756 9.87 -5.14 20.98
C VAL A 756 9.64 -3.75 21.56
N VAL A 757 8.38 -3.43 21.88
CA VAL A 757 7.99 -2.15 22.47
C VAL A 757 7.08 -2.42 23.68
N LEU A 758 7.50 -1.96 24.85
CA LEU A 758 6.78 -2.08 26.13
C LEU A 758 6.46 -0.68 26.64
N ILE A 759 5.19 -0.37 26.88
CA ILE A 759 4.76 0.97 27.30
C ILE A 759 3.82 0.87 28.50
N ASN A 760 4.03 1.69 29.52
CA ASN A 760 3.19 1.80 30.72
C ASN A 760 2.97 0.46 31.46
N CYS A 761 4.00 -0.41 31.51
CA CYS A 761 3.96 -1.68 32.24
C CYS A 761 4.33 -1.48 33.71
N ARG A 762 3.54 -0.67 34.43
CA ARG A 762 3.94 -0.07 35.72
C ARG A 762 4.07 -1.04 36.88
N GLY A 763 3.39 -2.18 36.83
CA GLY A 763 3.39 -3.19 37.89
C GLY A 763 4.52 -4.23 37.79
N CYS A 764 5.30 -4.21 36.70
CA CYS A 764 6.30 -5.24 36.44
C CYS A 764 7.52 -5.10 37.36
N LEU A 765 7.79 -6.12 38.16
CA LEU A 765 8.91 -6.13 39.10
C LEU A 765 10.26 -6.27 38.38
N HIS A 766 10.27 -6.90 37.21
CA HIS A 766 11.45 -7.18 36.41
C HIS A 766 11.22 -6.84 34.94
N VAL A 767 12.29 -6.52 34.22
CA VAL A 767 12.28 -6.44 32.75
C VAL A 767 12.22 -7.85 32.14
N PRO A 768 11.65 -8.04 30.93
CA PRO A 768 11.57 -9.36 30.32
C PRO A 768 12.93 -9.89 29.90
N SER A 769 13.10 -11.21 29.94
CA SER A 769 14.31 -11.88 29.45
C SER A 769 14.36 -11.85 27.92
N LEU A 770 15.18 -10.96 27.35
CA LEU A 770 15.26 -10.73 25.90
C LEU A 770 16.68 -10.88 25.33
N GLY A 771 17.71 -11.01 26.17
CA GLY A 771 19.11 -11.05 25.72
C GLY A 771 19.48 -12.25 24.87
N HIS A 772 18.66 -13.31 24.90
CA HIS A 772 18.85 -14.52 24.09
C HIS A 772 18.29 -14.41 22.66
N LEU A 773 17.56 -13.34 22.32
CA LEU A 773 16.89 -13.19 21.03
C LEU A 773 17.89 -12.82 19.91
N PRO A 774 18.05 -13.66 18.86
CA PRO A 774 19.12 -13.46 17.87
C PRO A 774 18.82 -12.35 16.86
N SER A 775 17.54 -12.07 16.61
CA SER A 775 17.09 -11.15 15.54
C SER A 775 16.69 -9.76 16.05
N LEU A 776 16.65 -9.55 17.38
CA LEU A 776 16.14 -8.32 17.99
C LEU A 776 17.04 -7.13 17.62
N ARG A 777 16.48 -6.12 16.94
CA ARG A 777 17.17 -4.90 16.49
C ARG A 777 16.73 -3.66 17.26
N ILE A 778 15.45 -3.59 17.65
CA ILE A 778 14.88 -2.40 18.31
C ILE A 778 14.18 -2.84 19.60
N LEU A 779 14.59 -2.28 20.73
CA LEU A 779 13.96 -2.51 22.03
C LEU A 779 13.61 -1.18 22.69
N HIS A 780 12.31 -0.90 22.84
CA HIS A 780 11.83 0.30 23.51
C HIS A 780 11.04 -0.07 24.77
N MET A 781 11.40 0.53 25.89
CA MET A 781 10.69 0.38 27.17
C MET A 781 10.39 1.78 27.74
N GLU A 782 9.11 2.07 27.95
CA GLU A 782 8.65 3.34 28.53
C GLU A 782 7.68 3.10 29.69
N GLY A 783 7.87 3.76 30.83
CA GLY A 783 6.90 3.79 31.92
C GLY A 783 6.83 2.48 32.73
N ILE A 784 7.98 1.88 33.02
CA ILE A 784 8.11 0.74 33.94
C ILE A 784 8.63 1.27 35.28
N HIS A 785 7.75 1.36 36.28
CA HIS A 785 7.99 2.18 37.47
C HIS A 785 8.61 1.43 38.65
N THR A 786 8.37 0.13 38.76
CA THR A 786 8.75 -0.69 39.92
C THR A 786 10.14 -1.31 39.84
N VAL A 787 10.77 -1.32 38.66
CA VAL A 787 12.10 -1.91 38.46
C VAL A 787 13.16 -1.04 39.12
N THR A 788 13.91 -1.63 40.06
CA THR A 788 15.02 -0.98 40.77
C THR A 788 16.38 -1.31 40.17
N CYS A 789 16.55 -2.50 39.59
CA CYS A 789 17.78 -2.90 38.92
C CYS A 789 17.52 -3.71 37.64
N ILE A 790 18.42 -3.60 36.65
CA ILE A 790 18.44 -4.45 35.47
C ILE A 790 19.64 -5.39 35.60
N SER A 791 19.35 -6.69 35.81
CA SER A 791 20.35 -7.73 36.11
C SER A 791 20.23 -8.97 35.20
N GLN A 792 20.75 -10.12 35.65
CA GLN A 792 20.78 -11.39 34.92
C GLN A 792 19.44 -11.77 34.25
N GLU A 793 18.31 -11.43 34.87
CA GLU A 793 16.96 -11.70 34.32
C GLU A 793 16.75 -11.16 32.89
N PHE A 794 17.32 -10.01 32.57
CA PHE A 794 17.16 -9.34 31.28
C PHE A 794 17.91 -10.07 30.16
N TYR A 795 19.05 -10.67 30.52
CA TYR A 795 19.98 -11.28 29.59
C TYR A 795 19.64 -12.74 29.28
N GLY A 796 19.13 -13.47 30.27
CA GLY A 796 18.82 -14.91 30.16
C GLY A 796 20.07 -15.79 30.31
N ASP A 797 19.86 -17.08 30.62
CA ASP A 797 20.90 -17.85 31.31
C ASP A 797 22.00 -18.48 30.42
N ASN A 798 21.85 -18.60 29.10
CA ASN A 798 22.63 -19.60 28.34
C ASN A 798 23.46 -19.12 27.14
N ASN A 799 23.58 -17.81 26.87
CA ASN A 799 24.31 -17.31 25.69
C ASN A 799 25.62 -16.59 26.03
N THR A 800 26.69 -16.90 25.27
CA THR A 800 28.00 -16.22 25.36
C THR A 800 27.97 -14.80 24.80
N VAL A 801 27.12 -14.56 23.79
CA VAL A 801 26.85 -13.25 23.19
C VAL A 801 25.40 -12.86 23.46
N LEU A 802 25.21 -11.71 24.08
CA LEU A 802 23.91 -11.18 24.48
C LEU A 802 23.50 -10.04 23.54
N PHE A 803 22.25 -10.06 23.09
CA PHE A 803 21.72 -9.08 22.14
C PHE A 803 22.56 -8.94 20.84
N PRO A 804 22.79 -10.03 20.08
CA PRO A 804 23.75 -10.06 18.96
C PRO A 804 23.39 -9.13 17.78
N SER A 805 22.13 -8.68 17.69
CA SER A 805 21.62 -7.85 16.60
C SER A 805 21.05 -6.50 17.05
N LEU A 806 21.06 -6.19 18.35
CA LEU A 806 20.38 -5.01 18.88
C LEU A 806 21.08 -3.74 18.40
N TYR A 807 20.31 -2.86 17.75
CA TYR A 807 20.77 -1.63 17.10
C TYR A 807 20.31 -0.37 17.84
N GLU A 808 19.07 -0.38 18.33
CA GLU A 808 18.44 0.73 19.07
C GLU A 808 17.84 0.25 20.40
N LEU A 809 18.19 0.94 21.48
CA LEU A 809 17.66 0.73 22.82
C LEU A 809 17.15 2.04 23.42
N LEU A 810 15.90 2.04 23.85
CA LEU A 810 15.26 3.16 24.52
C LEU A 810 14.74 2.73 25.90
N LEU A 811 15.22 3.39 26.95
CA LEU A 811 14.70 3.30 28.32
C LEU A 811 14.17 4.66 28.74
N LYS A 812 12.86 4.78 28.96
CA LYS A 812 12.24 6.04 29.33
C LYS A 812 11.27 5.90 30.50
N ASP A 813 11.24 6.88 31.39
CA ASP A 813 10.30 6.91 32.53
C ASP A 813 10.48 5.69 33.45
N PHE A 814 11.72 5.46 33.90
CA PHE A 814 12.10 4.48 34.94
C PHE A 814 12.47 5.24 36.23
N PRO A 815 11.49 5.66 37.06
CA PRO A 815 11.73 6.50 38.23
C PRO A 815 12.58 5.85 39.32
N LEU A 816 12.44 4.54 39.54
CA LEU A 816 13.11 3.81 40.62
C LEU A 816 14.36 3.04 40.19
N LEU A 817 14.72 3.08 38.90
CA LEU A 817 15.86 2.33 38.39
C LEU A 817 17.17 2.96 38.89
N GLU A 818 17.88 2.25 39.77
CA GLU A 818 19.13 2.68 40.41
C GLU A 818 20.36 2.17 39.66
N GLU A 819 20.32 0.88 39.28
CA GLU A 819 21.48 0.17 38.73
C GLU A 819 21.12 -0.63 37.46
N TRP A 820 21.98 -0.54 36.45
CA TRP A 820 22.01 -1.45 35.32
C TRP A 820 23.36 -2.16 35.28
N SER A 821 23.39 -3.43 35.69
CA SER A 821 24.61 -4.21 35.91
C SER A 821 25.12 -4.92 34.65
N ALA A 822 26.44 -5.04 34.51
CA ALA A 822 27.08 -5.88 33.49
C ALA A 822 27.14 -7.36 33.92
N LEU A 823 27.32 -8.27 32.96
CA LEU A 823 27.58 -9.69 33.23
C LEU A 823 29.04 -10.03 32.90
N ASP A 824 29.78 -10.52 33.89
CA ASP A 824 31.19 -10.85 33.73
C ASP A 824 31.43 -11.97 32.72
N GLY A 825 32.40 -11.76 31.81
CA GLY A 825 32.86 -12.77 30.86
C GLY A 825 31.93 -13.02 29.65
N ARG A 826 30.90 -12.19 29.42
CA ARG A 826 30.01 -12.28 28.26
C ARG A 826 30.09 -11.03 27.39
N GLU A 827 30.01 -11.19 26.07
CA GLU A 827 29.97 -10.05 25.14
C GLU A 827 28.54 -9.50 25.08
N MET A 828 28.38 -8.21 25.41
CA MET A 828 27.08 -7.55 25.51
C MET A 828 26.95 -6.48 24.42
N PHE A 829 25.82 -6.47 23.72
CA PHE A 829 25.45 -5.40 22.78
C PHE A 829 26.46 -5.13 21.64
N PRO A 830 26.96 -6.14 20.91
CA PRO A 830 28.02 -5.97 19.90
C PRO A 830 27.66 -5.05 18.72
N LYS A 831 26.37 -4.70 18.55
CA LYS A 831 25.87 -3.89 17.44
C LYS A 831 25.01 -2.70 17.89
N LEU A 832 25.04 -2.32 19.17
CA LEU A 832 24.18 -1.23 19.65
C LEU A 832 24.74 0.12 19.24
N HIS A 833 24.03 0.83 18.36
CA HIS A 833 24.45 2.13 17.81
C HIS A 833 23.74 3.30 18.50
N LYS A 834 22.46 3.12 18.84
CA LYS A 834 21.61 4.19 19.38
C LYS A 834 21.09 3.83 20.78
N LEU A 835 21.42 4.68 21.76
CA LEU A 835 20.95 4.57 23.13
C LEU A 835 20.21 5.84 23.55
N THR A 836 18.98 5.68 24.01
CA THR A 836 18.18 6.78 24.58
C THR A 836 17.79 6.45 26.02
N LEU A 837 18.23 7.29 26.96
CA LEU A 837 17.83 7.25 28.36
C LEU A 837 17.02 8.51 28.69
N GLY A 838 15.79 8.35 29.14
CA GLY A 838 14.86 9.46 29.39
C GLY A 838 14.18 9.33 30.75
N LYS A 839 14.08 10.41 31.54
CA LYS A 839 13.35 10.42 32.83
C LYS A 839 13.74 9.22 33.74
N CYS A 840 15.04 8.98 33.88
CA CYS A 840 15.63 7.95 34.75
C CYS A 840 16.44 8.65 35.85
N PRO A 841 15.79 9.25 36.86
CA PRO A 841 16.44 10.15 37.83
C PRO A 841 17.34 9.42 38.83
N SER A 842 17.08 8.14 39.10
CA SER A 842 17.80 7.34 40.10
C SER A 842 18.95 6.55 39.50
N LEU A 843 19.09 6.50 38.18
CA LEU A 843 20.05 5.63 37.49
C LEU A 843 21.45 6.24 37.54
N ILE A 844 22.37 5.55 38.22
CA ILE A 844 23.75 6.03 38.43
C ILE A 844 24.76 5.20 37.62
N SER A 845 24.48 3.92 37.40
CA SER A 845 25.39 2.95 36.78
C SER A 845 24.78 2.27 35.56
N VAL A 846 25.56 2.15 34.48
CA VAL A 846 25.22 1.41 33.26
C VAL A 846 26.43 0.61 32.77
N PRO A 847 26.24 -0.52 32.07
CA PRO A 847 27.35 -1.31 31.54
C PRO A 847 28.14 -0.50 30.48
N LEU A 848 29.41 -0.84 30.30
CA LEU A 848 30.24 -0.25 29.25
C LEU A 848 29.79 -0.75 27.88
N ILE A 849 29.41 0.17 26.99
CA ILE A 849 28.91 -0.15 25.64
C ILE A 849 29.70 0.67 24.62
N PRO A 850 30.86 0.20 24.13
CA PRO A 850 31.78 1.00 23.31
C PRO A 850 31.25 1.29 21.89
N THR A 851 30.23 0.58 21.43
CA THR A 851 29.71 0.65 20.05
C THR A 851 28.76 1.83 19.78
N ILE A 852 28.38 2.58 20.80
CA ILE A 852 27.37 3.66 20.71
C ILE A 852 27.88 4.80 19.82
N GLN A 853 27.04 5.22 18.88
CA GLN A 853 27.25 6.38 18.00
C GLN A 853 26.27 7.52 18.31
N GLU A 854 25.02 7.19 18.65
CA GLU A 854 23.99 8.15 19.03
C GLU A 854 23.58 7.96 20.48
N LEU A 855 23.82 8.96 21.32
CA LEU A 855 23.43 8.96 22.73
C LEU A 855 22.48 10.12 23.02
N LYS A 856 21.27 9.81 23.50
CA LYS A 856 20.31 10.80 24.00
C LYS A 856 20.04 10.59 25.48
N LEU A 857 20.31 11.62 26.29
CA LEU A 857 20.02 11.67 27.72
C LEU A 857 19.01 12.78 27.99
N GLN A 858 17.88 12.44 28.61
CA GLN A 858 16.87 13.41 29.00
C GLN A 858 16.44 13.16 30.45
N GLY A 859 16.39 14.13 31.35
CA GLY A 859 15.81 13.89 32.70
C GLY A 859 16.53 12.81 33.53
N CYS A 860 17.83 12.63 33.32
CA CYS A 860 18.64 11.60 33.99
C CYS A 860 19.53 12.20 35.08
N ASN A 861 20.02 11.35 36.00
CA ASN A 861 21.00 11.74 37.01
C ASN A 861 22.31 12.20 36.35
N PRO A 862 22.89 13.36 36.71
CA PRO A 862 24.18 13.81 36.17
C PRO A 862 25.33 12.83 36.38
N ALA A 863 25.28 11.99 37.42
CA ALA A 863 26.32 10.99 37.70
C ALA A 863 26.48 9.96 36.56
N ILE A 864 25.42 9.70 35.79
CA ILE A 864 25.44 8.73 34.68
C ILE A 864 26.43 9.11 33.57
N LEU A 865 26.75 10.41 33.44
CA LEU A 865 27.71 10.90 32.45
C LEU A 865 29.11 10.30 32.66
N GLN A 866 29.44 9.89 33.89
CA GLN A 866 30.72 9.23 34.19
C GLN A 866 30.88 7.91 33.43
N CYS A 867 29.78 7.17 33.23
CA CYS A 867 29.78 5.88 32.56
C CYS A 867 30.06 5.98 31.05
N PHE A 868 29.90 7.17 30.47
CA PHE A 868 30.03 7.40 29.03
C PHE A 868 31.31 8.15 28.63
N LYS A 869 32.22 8.41 29.59
CA LYS A 869 33.45 9.19 29.37
C LYS A 869 34.42 8.58 28.35
N GLU A 870 34.41 7.26 28.22
CA GLU A 870 35.37 6.51 27.39
C GLU A 870 34.83 6.17 26.01
N LEU A 871 33.64 6.67 25.63
CA LEU A 871 33.05 6.40 24.32
C LEU A 871 33.76 7.19 23.22
N THR A 872 34.44 6.48 22.31
CA THR A 872 35.23 7.06 21.22
C THR A 872 34.49 7.14 19.89
N LEU A 873 33.33 6.48 19.76
CA LEU A 873 32.58 6.35 18.50
C LEU A 873 31.34 7.27 18.40
N ILE A 874 31.07 8.12 19.39
CA ILE A 874 29.89 9.00 19.41
C ILE A 874 29.96 10.02 18.26
N SER A 875 28.95 10.01 17.40
CA SER A 875 28.71 11.02 16.36
C SER A 875 27.62 12.02 16.75
N THR A 876 26.71 11.66 17.64
CA THR A 876 25.60 12.51 18.07
C THR A 876 25.34 12.34 19.57
N LEU A 877 25.40 13.46 20.30
CA LEU A 877 25.12 13.53 21.73
C LEU A 877 24.03 14.59 21.98
N VAL A 878 22.92 14.17 22.57
CA VAL A 878 21.82 15.06 22.97
C VAL A 878 21.64 14.94 24.48
N ILE A 879 21.78 16.05 25.19
CA ILE A 879 21.55 16.12 26.64
C ILE A 879 20.50 17.20 26.91
N GLU A 880 19.36 16.80 27.48
CA GLU A 880 18.21 17.66 27.77
C GLU A 880 17.81 17.51 29.26
N GLU A 881 17.61 18.61 29.98
CA GLU A 881 16.96 18.60 31.31
C GLU A 881 17.52 17.60 32.35
N LEU A 882 18.84 17.60 32.66
CA LEU A 882 19.38 16.76 33.75
C LEU A 882 18.75 17.12 35.11
N THR A 883 18.49 16.13 35.96
CA THR A 883 17.87 16.35 37.27
C THR A 883 18.81 17.13 38.19
N ARG A 884 18.30 18.20 38.83
CA ARG A 884 19.05 18.93 39.86
C ARG A 884 19.00 18.14 41.16
N TYR A 885 20.16 18.02 41.81
CA TYR A 885 20.35 17.43 43.13
C TYR A 885 19.37 17.99 44.17
#